data_AF-A0A1A0HE51-F1
#
_entry.id   AF-A0A1A0HE51-F1
#
_cell.length_a   1.000
_cell.length_b   1.000
_cell.length_c   1.000
_cell.angle_alpha   90.00
_cell.angle_beta   90.00
_cell.angle_gamma   90.00
#
_symmetry.space_group_name_H-M   'P 1'
#
loop_
_entity.id
_entity.type
_entity.pdbx_description
1 polymer ?
#
loop_
_entity_poly.entity_id
_entity_poly.type
_entity_poly.pdbx_seq_one_letter_code
_entity_poly.pdbx_strand_id
1 'polypeptide(L)'
;MTDEEIVNAIKEKRFADAKREINSKMLRFPQKNQYRVLNAFYLLSTGSLKEALDECNAIKAKSPSDHFTLNLLFEIYCQLGRKNDGQSVFEIAAKKYPSPDLILSWFKKLQQLLDAQMLQRSAAALKKCMPLNRLYHLQSVFADLTRSLETKSEKEAQTLLESALKAMEKLQPLQTNQEAFLLSSVLKRKQDFSSIVSVLEPVQCKELELTLLLLEALDKSENWEKLYHYCQVLLFEDEFNDYDTWKYLIKAGFALKIPQEELSARLKFDSRNSYVANMEICRVYNSGLEQAVETYFDEFKDKLCCASDLLAFDLSECFRQKIREKQSTLFKESELQNGLATTCVNIEKILTRFDKHDIEWTKFARFENSELNDLYLASMVQSLRHEVSIKKVIEYIIKLESLSERDPDNFNIKLWLLNLYSCICGSSMAIETYENLKIKMIQHDALSYKLNLEPSIKNLNHLIKIYRFYLTGENEMNTYFGIALKKGLFTKLEDLYQFSKRFKSSFSKHFLVLQILKFSRMLNNNYYDYFVNLIKDKKAEILSDGFEVSDNRDFDTDYKLGFDFEGKVMFNFESKKTKEYVQLHYLKELLIAENQDVEAKRLLKLLDKWMCNPRFTKTLSPSEIYFFKLLHVIFKLSQGAVDKDQDQCMNFLTKNLDFKIISLNFLAKTSPLSSAANKILTDSLELVKVMNHLLSDDLLTALSKKFHQGLIQHVVTNPEMTQFKDIKASLKLDDLPKSSIQSQLERLEDGIRASKFKMR
;
A
#
# COMPACT_ATOMS: atom_id res chain seq x y z
N MET A 1 -26.44 -26.53 21.55
CA MET A 1 -25.92 -25.47 20.66
C MET A 1 -26.14 -25.84 19.19
N THR A 2 -26.38 -24.87 18.31
CA THR A 2 -26.29 -25.05 16.84
C THR A 2 -24.84 -25.26 16.41
N ASP A 3 -24.60 -25.73 15.19
CA ASP A 3 -23.24 -25.97 14.71
C ASP A 3 -22.43 -24.66 14.61
N GLU A 4 -23.09 -23.55 14.24
CA GLU A 4 -22.50 -22.21 14.27
C GLU A 4 -22.21 -21.72 15.69
N GLU A 5 -23.11 -21.98 16.64
CA GLU A 5 -22.86 -21.66 18.06
C GLU A 5 -21.65 -22.42 18.61
N ILE A 6 -21.43 -23.68 18.19
CA ILE A 6 -20.24 -24.46 18.58
C ILE A 6 -18.98 -23.82 17.98
N VAL A 7 -18.99 -23.45 16.69
CA VAL A 7 -17.86 -22.74 16.06
C VAL A 7 -17.56 -21.43 16.79
N ASN A 8 -18.60 -20.65 17.12
CA ASN A 8 -18.45 -19.39 17.85
C ASN A 8 -17.90 -19.62 19.25
N ALA A 9 -18.37 -20.65 19.97
CA ALA A 9 -17.82 -21.02 21.27
C ALA A 9 -16.34 -21.39 21.20
N ILE A 10 -15.90 -22.09 20.15
CA ILE A 10 -14.48 -22.38 19.93
C ILE A 10 -13.70 -21.08 19.69
N LYS A 11 -14.19 -20.19 18.83
CA LYS A 11 -13.57 -18.89 18.52
C LYS A 11 -13.50 -17.96 19.74
N GLU A 12 -14.52 -18.00 20.59
CA GLU A 12 -14.60 -17.28 21.87
C GLU A 12 -13.84 -17.97 23.02
N LYS A 13 -13.13 -19.08 22.73
CA LYS A 13 -12.38 -19.88 23.72
C LYS A 13 -13.25 -20.49 24.83
N ARG A 14 -14.56 -20.61 24.63
CA ARG A 14 -15.48 -21.38 25.47
C ARG A 14 -15.35 -22.88 25.17
N PHE A 15 -14.13 -23.39 25.34
CA PHE A 15 -13.73 -24.75 24.97
C PHE A 15 -14.47 -25.83 25.75
N ALA A 16 -14.80 -25.60 27.02
CA ALA A 16 -15.53 -26.56 27.83
C ALA A 16 -16.95 -26.79 27.30
N ASP A 17 -17.66 -25.71 26.97
CA ASP A 17 -19.00 -25.77 26.37
C ASP A 17 -18.97 -26.44 25.00
N ALA A 18 -18.03 -26.02 24.15
CA ALA A 18 -17.85 -26.59 22.82
C ALA A 18 -17.56 -28.09 22.89
N LYS A 19 -16.62 -28.53 23.73
CA LYS A 19 -16.24 -29.94 23.87
C LYS A 19 -17.42 -30.81 24.34
N ARG A 20 -18.16 -30.34 25.33
CA ARG A 20 -19.35 -31.04 25.86
C ARG A 20 -20.39 -31.27 24.77
N GLU A 21 -20.71 -30.24 24.01
CA GLU A 21 -21.67 -30.32 22.91
C GLU A 21 -21.17 -31.20 21.77
N ILE A 22 -19.90 -31.07 21.36
CA ILE A 22 -19.28 -31.91 20.32
C ILE A 22 -19.36 -33.38 20.70
N ASN A 23 -18.96 -33.74 21.93
CA ASN A 23 -19.00 -35.12 22.41
C ASN A 23 -20.43 -35.68 22.42
N SER A 24 -21.39 -34.91 22.91
CA SER A 24 -22.81 -35.30 22.91
C SER A 24 -23.32 -35.57 21.49
N LYS A 25 -23.01 -34.70 20.53
CA LYS A 25 -23.41 -34.84 19.12
C LYS A 25 -22.70 -36.01 18.43
N MET A 26 -21.41 -36.23 18.69
CA MET A 26 -20.65 -37.36 18.14
C MET A 26 -21.16 -38.71 18.67
N LEU A 27 -21.56 -38.78 19.94
CA LEU A 27 -22.20 -39.98 20.51
C LEU A 27 -23.56 -40.25 19.88
N ARG A 28 -24.38 -39.21 19.69
CA ARG A 28 -25.72 -39.33 19.11
C ARG A 28 -25.70 -39.59 17.59
N PHE A 29 -24.68 -39.11 16.89
CA PHE A 29 -24.58 -39.15 15.43
C PHE A 29 -23.16 -39.54 14.95
N PRO A 30 -22.68 -40.76 15.26
CA PRO A 30 -21.27 -41.15 15.06
C PRO A 30 -20.82 -41.20 13.59
N GLN A 31 -21.77 -41.35 12.65
CA GLN A 31 -21.49 -41.42 11.22
C GLN A 31 -21.44 -40.04 10.53
N LYS A 32 -21.86 -38.96 11.22
CA LYS A 32 -21.89 -37.62 10.62
C LYS A 32 -20.52 -36.95 10.70
N ASN A 33 -19.91 -36.74 9.52
CA ASN A 33 -18.61 -36.04 9.41
C ASN A 33 -18.65 -34.59 9.91
N GLN A 34 -19.82 -33.96 9.92
CA GLN A 34 -20.03 -32.61 10.43
C GLN A 34 -19.52 -32.41 11.87
N TYR A 35 -19.79 -33.35 12.76
CA TYR A 35 -19.34 -33.24 14.16
C TYR A 35 -17.87 -33.60 14.33
N ARG A 36 -17.35 -34.47 13.45
CA ARG A 36 -15.93 -34.81 13.40
C ARG A 36 -15.07 -33.62 12.96
N VAL A 37 -15.53 -32.84 11.98
CA VAL A 37 -14.82 -31.62 11.57
C VAL A 37 -14.87 -30.53 12.65
N LEU A 38 -15.97 -30.44 13.41
CA LEU A 38 -16.05 -29.56 14.59
C LEU A 38 -15.03 -29.98 15.66
N ASN A 39 -14.87 -31.29 15.88
CA ASN A 39 -13.83 -31.81 16.76
C ASN A 39 -12.42 -31.51 16.23
N ALA A 40 -12.17 -31.64 14.92
CA ALA A 40 -10.89 -31.25 14.33
C ALA A 40 -10.60 -29.75 14.51
N PHE A 41 -11.61 -28.89 14.35
CA PHE A 41 -11.49 -27.46 14.61
C PHE A 41 -11.21 -27.17 16.08
N TYR A 42 -11.92 -27.84 17.00
CA TYR A 42 -11.64 -27.76 18.43
C TYR A 42 -10.19 -28.16 18.75
N LEU A 43 -9.72 -29.31 18.25
CA LEU A 43 -8.36 -29.80 18.45
C LEU A 43 -7.32 -28.80 17.93
N LEU A 44 -7.55 -28.21 16.76
CA LEU A 44 -6.70 -27.16 16.20
C LEU A 44 -6.64 -25.95 17.15
N SER A 45 -7.80 -25.45 17.60
CA SER A 45 -7.88 -24.28 18.47
C SER A 45 -7.32 -24.52 19.88
N THR A 46 -7.28 -25.78 20.34
CA THR A 46 -6.58 -26.17 21.57
C THR A 46 -5.11 -26.53 21.36
N GLY A 47 -4.60 -26.44 20.12
CA GLY A 47 -3.21 -26.66 19.72
C GLY A 47 -2.77 -28.12 19.56
N SER A 48 -3.71 -29.05 19.53
CA SER A 48 -3.50 -30.45 19.13
C SER A 48 -3.36 -30.58 17.61
N LEU A 49 -2.32 -29.95 17.02
CA LEU A 49 -2.18 -29.78 15.57
C LEU A 49 -2.13 -31.11 14.80
N LYS A 50 -1.38 -32.08 15.32
CA LYS A 50 -1.23 -33.40 14.67
C LYS A 50 -2.56 -34.16 14.66
N GLU A 51 -3.22 -34.22 15.80
CA GLU A 51 -4.51 -34.91 15.95
C GLU A 51 -5.59 -34.25 15.10
N ALA A 52 -5.61 -32.90 15.04
CA ALA A 52 -6.49 -32.15 14.16
C ALA A 52 -6.24 -32.49 12.68
N LEU A 53 -4.98 -32.58 12.25
CA LEU A 53 -4.60 -32.93 10.89
C LEU A 53 -4.98 -34.39 10.55
N ASP A 54 -4.71 -35.32 11.45
CA ASP A 54 -5.06 -36.74 11.29
C ASP A 54 -6.59 -36.91 11.16
N GLU A 55 -7.37 -36.20 11.98
CA GLU A 55 -8.83 -36.18 11.91
C GLU A 55 -9.31 -35.57 10.58
N CYS A 56 -8.72 -34.45 10.14
CA CYS A 56 -9.04 -33.85 8.83
C CYS A 56 -8.78 -34.81 7.67
N ASN A 57 -7.64 -35.51 7.68
CA ASN A 57 -7.28 -36.48 6.65
C ASN A 57 -8.23 -37.68 6.64
N ALA A 58 -8.65 -38.15 7.83
CA ALA A 58 -9.64 -39.22 7.95
C ALA A 58 -11.01 -38.81 7.39
N ILE A 59 -11.43 -37.55 7.62
CA ILE A 59 -12.67 -37.03 7.03
C ILE A 59 -12.52 -36.89 5.51
N LYS A 60 -11.43 -36.29 5.02
CA LYS A 60 -11.12 -36.13 3.60
C LYS A 60 -11.17 -37.46 2.84
N ALA A 61 -10.64 -38.54 3.43
CA ALA A 61 -10.67 -39.89 2.84
C ALA A 61 -12.09 -40.41 2.59
N LYS A 62 -13.07 -40.01 3.41
CA LYS A 62 -14.49 -40.37 3.21
C LYS A 62 -15.17 -39.59 2.07
N SER A 63 -14.52 -38.55 1.56
CA SER A 63 -15.05 -37.65 0.51
C SER A 63 -16.40 -37.04 0.93
N PRO A 64 -16.43 -36.13 1.92
CA PRO A 64 -17.67 -35.45 2.30
C PRO A 64 -18.19 -34.59 1.14
N SER A 65 -19.50 -34.37 1.08
CA SER A 65 -20.15 -33.53 0.07
C SER A 65 -20.97 -32.39 0.66
N ASP A 66 -21.13 -32.33 1.98
CA ASP A 66 -21.90 -31.28 2.64
C ASP A 66 -21.08 -29.97 2.76
N HIS A 67 -21.74 -28.85 2.50
CA HIS A 67 -21.09 -27.53 2.41
C HIS A 67 -20.40 -27.13 3.72
N PHE A 68 -21.00 -27.43 4.88
CA PHE A 68 -20.44 -27.07 6.17
C PHE A 68 -19.10 -27.76 6.40
N THR A 69 -19.05 -29.09 6.22
CA THR A 69 -17.82 -29.88 6.41
C THR A 69 -16.73 -29.46 5.45
N LEU A 70 -17.07 -29.22 4.17
CA LEU A 70 -16.09 -28.78 3.17
C LEU A 70 -15.50 -27.41 3.51
N ASN A 71 -16.34 -26.44 3.90
CA ASN A 71 -15.88 -25.10 4.26
C ASN A 71 -15.00 -25.11 5.52
N LEU A 72 -15.40 -25.85 6.56
CA LEU A 72 -14.63 -25.90 7.81
C LEU A 72 -13.33 -26.69 7.64
N LEU A 73 -13.33 -27.79 6.87
CA LEU A 73 -12.08 -28.48 6.50
C LEU A 73 -11.13 -27.56 5.74
N PHE A 74 -11.65 -26.79 4.78
CA PHE A 74 -10.85 -25.83 4.04
C PHE A 74 -10.21 -24.79 4.97
N GLU A 75 -10.98 -24.23 5.91
CA GLU A 75 -10.49 -23.28 6.91
C GLU A 75 -9.38 -23.90 7.78
N ILE A 76 -9.60 -25.09 8.33
CA ILE A 76 -8.61 -25.81 9.14
C ILE A 76 -7.32 -26.07 8.35
N TYR A 77 -7.42 -26.57 7.12
CA TYR A 77 -6.25 -26.81 6.27
C TYR A 77 -5.49 -25.51 5.97
N CYS A 78 -6.18 -24.39 5.76
CA CYS A 78 -5.52 -23.10 5.58
C CYS A 78 -4.77 -22.65 6.84
N GLN A 79 -5.39 -22.76 8.03
CA GLN A 79 -4.73 -22.42 9.30
C GLN A 79 -3.52 -23.32 9.59
N LEU A 80 -3.54 -24.57 9.11
CA LEU A 80 -2.41 -25.51 9.16
C LEU A 80 -1.34 -25.27 8.08
N GLY A 81 -1.50 -24.27 7.21
CA GLY A 81 -0.55 -23.98 6.11
C GLY A 81 -0.64 -24.95 4.94
N ARG A 82 -1.72 -25.74 4.85
CA ARG A 82 -1.95 -26.78 3.85
C ARG A 82 -3.06 -26.40 2.89
N LYS A 83 -2.98 -25.19 2.31
CA LYS A 83 -4.00 -24.62 1.42
C LYS A 83 -4.39 -25.57 0.26
N ASN A 84 -3.40 -26.20 -0.36
CA ASN A 84 -3.60 -27.18 -1.45
C ASN A 84 -4.40 -28.41 -1.00
N ASP A 85 -4.19 -28.88 0.24
CA ASP A 85 -5.01 -29.96 0.80
C ASP A 85 -6.46 -29.51 0.98
N GLY A 86 -6.67 -28.28 1.49
CA GLY A 86 -7.99 -27.67 1.59
C GLY A 86 -8.73 -27.63 0.26
N GLN A 87 -8.07 -27.15 -0.80
CA GLN A 87 -8.66 -27.16 -2.15
C GLN A 87 -9.00 -28.56 -2.64
N SER A 88 -8.11 -29.53 -2.42
CA SER A 88 -8.34 -30.90 -2.88
C SER A 88 -9.56 -31.56 -2.24
N VAL A 89 -10.00 -31.11 -1.05
CA VAL A 89 -11.25 -31.60 -0.45
C VAL A 89 -12.45 -31.31 -1.38
N PHE A 90 -12.53 -30.10 -1.91
CA PHE A 90 -13.57 -29.73 -2.87
C PHE A 90 -13.41 -30.46 -4.22
N GLU A 91 -12.18 -30.62 -4.72
CA GLU A 91 -11.92 -31.34 -5.97
C GLU A 91 -12.38 -32.81 -5.89
N ILE A 92 -12.07 -33.49 -4.79
CA ILE A 92 -12.49 -34.88 -4.53
C ILE A 92 -14.02 -34.95 -4.45
N ALA A 93 -14.65 -34.04 -3.71
CA ALA A 93 -16.10 -33.99 -3.57
C ALA A 93 -16.78 -33.75 -4.93
N ALA A 94 -16.33 -32.76 -5.70
CA ALA A 94 -16.85 -32.43 -7.02
C ALA A 94 -16.65 -33.56 -8.04
N LYS A 95 -15.54 -34.31 -7.95
CA LYS A 95 -15.30 -35.47 -8.81
C LYS A 95 -16.22 -36.65 -8.47
N LYS A 96 -16.47 -36.90 -7.18
CA LYS A 96 -17.27 -38.04 -6.71
C LYS A 96 -18.77 -37.77 -6.81
N TYR A 97 -19.19 -36.54 -6.53
CA TYR A 97 -20.58 -36.10 -6.55
C TYR A 97 -20.70 -34.80 -7.37
N PRO A 98 -20.57 -34.87 -8.70
CA PRO A 98 -20.64 -33.69 -9.55
C PRO A 98 -22.05 -33.10 -9.49
N SER A 99 -22.22 -32.00 -8.73
CA SER A 99 -23.46 -31.23 -8.71
C SER A 99 -23.18 -29.75 -8.95
N PRO A 100 -24.06 -29.03 -9.69
CA PRO A 100 -23.90 -27.61 -9.94
C PRO A 100 -23.79 -26.78 -8.65
N ASP A 101 -24.62 -27.09 -7.64
CA ASP A 101 -24.63 -26.37 -6.36
C ASP A 101 -23.33 -26.53 -5.58
N LEU A 102 -22.78 -27.76 -5.54
CA LEU A 102 -21.51 -28.03 -4.89
C LEU A 102 -20.37 -27.25 -5.55
N ILE A 103 -20.25 -27.35 -6.87
CA ILE A 103 -19.16 -26.72 -7.62
C ILE A 103 -19.30 -25.19 -7.62
N LEU A 104 -20.53 -24.67 -7.69
CA LEU A 104 -20.78 -23.23 -7.57
C LEU A 104 -20.42 -22.72 -6.16
N SER A 105 -20.72 -23.48 -5.11
CA SER A 105 -20.30 -23.13 -3.75
C SER A 105 -18.78 -23.11 -3.60
N TRP A 106 -18.10 -24.06 -4.24
CA TRP A 106 -16.63 -24.13 -4.29
C TRP A 106 -16.05 -22.91 -5.02
N PHE A 107 -16.56 -22.60 -6.21
CA PHE A 107 -16.14 -21.43 -6.99
C PHE A 107 -16.34 -20.13 -6.19
N LYS A 108 -17.52 -19.91 -5.60
CA LYS A 108 -17.82 -18.73 -4.76
C LYS A 108 -16.87 -18.61 -3.55
N LYS A 109 -16.55 -19.73 -2.88
CA LYS A 109 -15.63 -19.74 -1.75
C LYS A 109 -14.23 -19.31 -2.18
N LEU A 110 -13.74 -19.83 -3.30
CA LEU A 110 -12.39 -19.52 -3.80
C LEU A 110 -12.29 -18.11 -4.38
N GLN A 111 -13.39 -17.57 -4.88
CA GLN A 111 -13.49 -16.19 -5.36
C GLN A 111 -13.04 -15.17 -4.31
N GLN A 112 -13.35 -15.40 -3.02
CA GLN A 112 -12.97 -14.55 -1.89
C GLN A 112 -11.49 -14.65 -1.50
N LEU A 113 -10.81 -15.72 -1.95
CA LEU A 113 -9.42 -15.96 -1.60
C LEU A 113 -8.46 -15.21 -2.52
N LEU A 114 -8.89 -14.89 -3.75
CA LEU A 114 -8.09 -14.25 -4.78
C LEU A 114 -6.80 -15.04 -5.08
N ASP A 115 -6.96 -16.36 -5.22
CA ASP A 115 -5.90 -17.28 -5.63
C ASP A 115 -6.21 -17.77 -7.05
N ALA A 116 -5.43 -17.33 -8.03
CA ALA A 116 -5.69 -17.63 -9.44
C ALA A 116 -5.66 -19.13 -9.73
N GLN A 117 -4.78 -19.90 -9.07
CA GLN A 117 -4.70 -21.35 -9.28
C GLN A 117 -5.98 -22.03 -8.79
N MET A 118 -6.46 -21.65 -7.61
CA MET A 118 -7.68 -22.20 -7.07
C MET A 118 -8.91 -21.81 -7.89
N LEU A 119 -9.01 -20.53 -8.25
CA LEU A 119 -10.09 -20.00 -9.06
C LEU A 119 -10.17 -20.70 -10.42
N GLN A 120 -9.02 -20.89 -11.07
CA GLN A 120 -8.92 -21.59 -12.36
C GLN A 120 -9.46 -23.02 -12.30
N ARG A 121 -9.06 -23.81 -11.29
CA ARG A 121 -9.53 -25.19 -11.16
C ARG A 121 -11.01 -25.32 -10.91
N SER A 122 -11.57 -24.45 -10.05
CA SER A 122 -13.01 -24.46 -9.78
C SER A 122 -13.83 -23.95 -10.97
N ALA A 123 -13.35 -22.94 -11.70
CA ALA A 123 -13.98 -22.47 -12.93
C ALA A 123 -14.00 -23.54 -14.03
N ALA A 124 -12.89 -24.26 -14.21
CA ALA A 124 -12.80 -25.37 -15.16
C ALA A 124 -13.77 -26.51 -14.80
N ALA A 125 -13.91 -26.84 -13.52
CA ALA A 125 -14.89 -27.82 -13.04
C ALA A 125 -16.33 -27.35 -13.29
N LEU A 126 -16.62 -26.07 -13.05
CA LEU A 126 -17.95 -25.47 -13.26
C LEU A 126 -18.33 -25.51 -14.75
N LYS A 127 -17.41 -25.07 -15.63
CA LYS A 127 -17.56 -25.16 -17.09
C LYS A 127 -17.86 -26.60 -17.55
N LYS A 128 -17.14 -27.59 -17.00
CA LYS A 128 -17.33 -29.01 -17.35
C LYS A 128 -18.68 -29.55 -16.86
N CYS A 129 -19.11 -29.18 -15.66
CA CYS A 129 -20.37 -29.64 -15.08
C CYS A 129 -21.59 -29.02 -15.79
N MET A 130 -21.45 -27.80 -16.30
CA MET A 130 -22.54 -27.01 -16.88
C MET A 130 -22.14 -26.52 -18.28
N PRO A 131 -21.96 -27.43 -19.26
CA PRO A 131 -21.37 -27.13 -20.56
C PRO A 131 -22.23 -26.23 -21.45
N LEU A 132 -23.53 -26.11 -21.18
CA LEU A 132 -24.45 -25.23 -21.93
C LEU A 132 -24.44 -23.78 -21.40
N ASN A 133 -23.82 -23.52 -20.25
CA ASN A 133 -23.84 -22.20 -19.65
C ASN A 133 -22.67 -21.35 -20.19
N ARG A 134 -22.99 -20.45 -21.12
CA ARG A 134 -22.04 -19.52 -21.76
C ARG A 134 -21.22 -18.73 -20.75
N LEU A 135 -21.85 -18.19 -19.70
CA LEU A 135 -21.15 -17.39 -18.68
C LEU A 135 -20.07 -18.21 -17.98
N TYR A 136 -20.30 -19.48 -17.68
CA TYR A 136 -19.29 -20.32 -17.02
C TYR A 136 -18.09 -20.66 -17.91
N HIS A 137 -18.29 -20.73 -19.23
CA HIS A 137 -17.16 -20.79 -20.16
C HIS A 137 -16.33 -19.50 -20.09
N LEU A 138 -16.99 -18.33 -20.16
CA LEU A 138 -16.31 -17.04 -20.08
C LEU A 138 -15.58 -16.84 -18.73
N GLN A 139 -16.20 -17.25 -17.61
CA GLN A 139 -15.56 -17.23 -16.29
C GLN A 139 -14.33 -18.17 -16.24
N SER A 140 -14.38 -19.32 -16.91
CA SER A 140 -13.23 -20.21 -17.04
C SER A 140 -12.13 -19.59 -17.90
N VAL A 141 -12.47 -18.90 -18.99
CA VAL A 141 -11.51 -18.18 -19.84
C VAL A 141 -10.82 -17.07 -19.03
N PHE A 142 -11.59 -16.28 -18.28
CA PHE A 142 -11.05 -15.27 -17.39
C PHE A 142 -10.12 -15.87 -16.32
N ALA A 143 -10.50 -17.01 -15.72
CA ALA A 143 -9.66 -17.65 -14.72
C ALA A 143 -8.37 -18.25 -15.32
N ASP A 144 -8.43 -18.80 -16.53
CA ASP A 144 -7.24 -19.24 -17.29
C ASP A 144 -6.31 -18.05 -17.60
N LEU A 145 -6.87 -16.91 -18.05
CA LEU A 145 -6.12 -15.67 -18.30
C LEU A 145 -5.44 -15.16 -17.02
N THR A 146 -6.19 -14.99 -15.93
CA THR A 146 -5.65 -14.53 -14.65
C THR A 146 -4.54 -15.45 -14.14
N ARG A 147 -4.70 -16.77 -14.25
CA ARG A 147 -3.64 -17.72 -13.86
C ARG A 147 -2.41 -17.64 -14.78
N SER A 148 -2.59 -17.41 -16.07
CA SER A 148 -1.49 -17.24 -17.03
C SER A 148 -0.64 -15.98 -16.74
N LEU A 149 -1.23 -14.96 -16.12
CA LEU A 149 -0.55 -13.73 -15.70
C LEU A 149 0.25 -13.94 -14.40
N GLU A 150 -0.21 -14.81 -13.50
CA GLU A 150 0.43 -15.03 -12.20
C GLU A 150 1.43 -16.19 -12.15
N THR A 151 1.33 -17.16 -13.06
CA THR A 151 2.27 -18.28 -13.06
C THR A 151 3.68 -17.84 -13.49
N LYS A 152 4.69 -18.42 -12.84
CA LYS A 152 6.11 -18.23 -13.21
C LYS A 152 6.55 -19.12 -14.37
N SER A 153 5.71 -20.08 -14.77
CA SER A 153 6.01 -21.04 -15.84
C SER A 153 5.37 -20.60 -17.14
N GLU A 154 6.17 -20.13 -18.10
CA GLU A 154 5.65 -19.71 -19.40
C GLU A 154 5.00 -20.88 -20.16
N LYS A 155 5.48 -22.11 -19.97
CA LYS A 155 4.85 -23.32 -20.53
C LYS A 155 3.43 -23.54 -19.97
N GLU A 156 3.25 -23.32 -18.67
CA GLU A 156 1.92 -23.39 -18.04
C GLU A 156 1.03 -22.26 -18.58
N ALA A 157 1.56 -21.04 -18.67
CA ALA A 157 0.84 -19.89 -19.22
C ALA A 157 0.35 -20.17 -20.65
N GLN A 158 1.22 -20.67 -21.53
CA GLN A 158 0.85 -21.03 -22.91
C GLN A 158 -0.25 -22.09 -22.96
N THR A 159 -0.16 -23.14 -22.12
CA THR A 159 -1.19 -24.19 -22.06
C THR A 159 -2.55 -23.64 -21.62
N LEU A 160 -2.56 -22.71 -20.65
CA LEU A 160 -3.77 -22.05 -20.17
C LEU A 160 -4.38 -21.14 -21.24
N LEU A 161 -3.55 -20.39 -21.96
CA LEU A 161 -4.01 -19.53 -23.06
C LEU A 161 -4.59 -20.36 -24.21
N GLU A 162 -4.03 -21.53 -24.52
CA GLU A 162 -4.62 -22.47 -25.49
C GLU A 162 -5.96 -23.05 -25.01
N SER A 163 -6.08 -23.37 -23.72
CA SER A 163 -7.37 -23.78 -23.11
C SER A 163 -8.41 -22.67 -23.23
N ALA A 164 -8.01 -21.42 -22.96
CA ALA A 164 -8.86 -20.24 -23.07
C ALA A 164 -9.34 -20.02 -24.51
N LEU A 165 -8.43 -20.07 -25.51
CA LEU A 165 -8.79 -19.94 -26.93
C LEU A 165 -9.77 -21.02 -27.39
N LYS A 166 -9.50 -22.29 -27.06
CA LYS A 166 -10.41 -23.41 -27.37
C LYS A 166 -11.79 -23.26 -26.72
N ALA A 167 -11.86 -22.63 -25.55
CA ALA A 167 -13.15 -22.32 -24.92
C ALA A 167 -13.87 -21.19 -25.67
N MET A 168 -13.15 -20.13 -26.08
CA MET A 168 -13.72 -19.02 -26.86
C MET A 168 -14.18 -19.46 -28.26
N GLU A 169 -13.48 -20.38 -28.92
CA GLU A 169 -13.90 -20.95 -30.22
C GLU A 169 -15.30 -21.58 -30.14
N LYS A 170 -15.61 -22.28 -29.05
CA LYS A 170 -16.93 -22.89 -28.82
C LYS A 170 -18.03 -21.87 -28.55
N LEU A 171 -17.65 -20.64 -28.24
CA LEU A 171 -18.58 -19.55 -27.98
C LEU A 171 -18.87 -18.72 -29.24
N GLN A 172 -18.28 -19.01 -30.38
CA GLN A 172 -18.58 -18.29 -31.62
C GLN A 172 -20.05 -18.48 -32.06
N PRO A 173 -20.69 -17.45 -32.66
CA PRO A 173 -20.21 -16.08 -32.78
C PRO A 173 -20.21 -15.34 -31.44
N LEU A 174 -19.29 -14.39 -31.27
CA LEU A 174 -19.27 -13.50 -30.11
C LEU A 174 -20.57 -12.66 -30.07
N GLN A 175 -21.17 -12.53 -28.88
CA GLN A 175 -22.48 -11.91 -28.68
C GLN A 175 -22.39 -10.52 -28.06
N THR A 176 -21.28 -10.19 -27.39
CA THR A 176 -21.14 -8.92 -26.65
C THR A 176 -19.73 -8.35 -26.74
N ASN A 177 -19.60 -7.05 -26.51
CA ASN A 177 -18.33 -6.35 -26.37
C ASN A 177 -17.43 -6.97 -25.30
N GLN A 178 -18.02 -7.48 -24.21
CA GLN A 178 -17.29 -8.10 -23.11
C GLN A 178 -16.61 -9.41 -23.52
N GLU A 179 -17.22 -10.16 -24.42
CA GLU A 179 -16.63 -11.39 -24.98
C GLU A 179 -15.54 -11.08 -25.99
N ALA A 180 -15.74 -10.06 -26.84
CA ALA A 180 -14.72 -9.55 -27.74
C ALA A 180 -13.50 -9.05 -26.96
N PHE A 181 -13.72 -8.28 -25.89
CA PHE A 181 -12.66 -7.84 -25.00
C PHE A 181 -11.92 -9.02 -24.40
N LEU A 182 -12.64 -10.01 -23.82
CA LEU A 182 -12.00 -11.15 -23.17
C LEU A 182 -11.14 -11.98 -24.14
N LEU A 183 -11.64 -12.24 -25.36
CA LEU A 183 -10.85 -12.92 -26.40
C LEU A 183 -9.61 -12.10 -26.76
N SER A 184 -9.78 -10.81 -27.01
CA SER A 184 -8.69 -9.92 -27.37
C SER A 184 -7.65 -9.78 -26.25
N SER A 185 -8.05 -9.84 -24.97
CA SER A 185 -7.13 -9.86 -23.82
C SER A 185 -6.30 -11.15 -23.76
N VAL A 186 -6.90 -12.31 -24.10
CA VAL A 186 -6.16 -13.58 -24.24
C VAL A 186 -5.16 -13.50 -25.39
N LEU A 187 -5.56 -12.97 -26.54
CA LEU A 187 -4.69 -12.77 -27.70
C LEU A 187 -3.56 -11.76 -27.40
N LYS A 188 -3.86 -10.70 -26.64
CA LYS A 188 -2.88 -9.70 -26.20
C LYS A 188 -1.81 -10.33 -25.33
N ARG A 189 -2.17 -11.21 -24.40
CA ARG A 189 -1.19 -11.96 -23.59
C ARG A 189 -0.32 -12.90 -24.44
N LYS A 190 -0.82 -13.39 -25.58
CA LYS A 190 -0.05 -14.14 -26.58
C LYS A 190 0.73 -13.27 -27.56
N GLN A 191 0.60 -11.93 -27.49
CA GLN A 191 1.17 -10.97 -28.44
C GLN A 191 0.70 -11.14 -29.89
N ASP A 192 -0.50 -11.72 -30.10
CA ASP A 192 -1.09 -11.87 -31.43
C ASP A 192 -2.03 -10.70 -31.75
N PHE A 193 -1.42 -9.56 -32.10
CA PHE A 193 -2.16 -8.32 -32.41
C PHE A 193 -2.92 -8.39 -33.74
N SER A 194 -2.47 -9.21 -34.68
CA SER A 194 -3.15 -9.39 -35.97
C SER A 194 -4.53 -10.03 -35.81
N SER A 195 -4.63 -11.04 -34.94
CA SER A 195 -5.90 -11.66 -34.58
C SER A 195 -6.80 -10.71 -33.79
N ILE A 196 -6.24 -9.84 -32.93
CA ILE A 196 -7.03 -8.83 -32.22
C ILE A 196 -7.74 -7.89 -33.21
N VAL A 197 -7.02 -7.39 -34.23
CA VAL A 197 -7.61 -6.55 -35.28
C VAL A 197 -8.76 -7.30 -35.97
N SER A 198 -8.54 -8.58 -36.33
CA SER A 198 -9.57 -9.41 -36.98
C SER A 198 -10.82 -9.64 -36.12
N VAL A 199 -10.65 -9.72 -34.79
CA VAL A 199 -11.76 -9.87 -33.84
C VAL A 199 -12.52 -8.55 -33.64
N LEU A 200 -11.80 -7.43 -33.53
CA LEU A 200 -12.38 -6.15 -33.14
C LEU A 200 -12.89 -5.33 -34.31
N GLU A 201 -12.28 -5.39 -35.49
CA GLU A 201 -12.69 -4.60 -36.66
C GLU A 201 -14.19 -4.74 -36.98
N PRO A 202 -14.80 -5.95 -37.02
CA PRO A 202 -16.22 -6.13 -37.32
C PRO A 202 -17.19 -5.62 -36.23
N VAL A 203 -16.70 -5.32 -35.02
CA VAL A 203 -17.54 -4.87 -33.91
C VAL A 203 -18.04 -3.45 -34.20
N GLN A 204 -19.34 -3.26 -34.40
CA GLN A 204 -19.90 -1.96 -34.78
C GLN A 204 -19.85 -0.93 -33.62
N CYS A 205 -20.36 -1.29 -32.44
CA CYS A 205 -20.46 -0.38 -31.30
C CYS A 205 -19.31 -0.64 -30.30
N LYS A 206 -18.11 -0.13 -30.60
CA LYS A 206 -16.93 -0.29 -29.72
C LYS A 206 -17.01 0.67 -28.53
N GLU A 207 -16.97 0.12 -27.32
CA GLU A 207 -16.71 0.90 -26.11
C GLU A 207 -15.24 1.38 -26.07
N LEU A 208 -14.93 2.36 -25.22
CA LEU A 208 -13.60 2.96 -25.12
C LEU A 208 -12.48 1.92 -24.98
N GLU A 209 -12.64 0.91 -24.11
CA GLU A 209 -11.64 -0.14 -23.91
C GLU A 209 -11.35 -0.95 -25.19
N LEU A 210 -12.37 -1.19 -26.03
CA LEU A 210 -12.18 -1.89 -27.31
C LEU A 210 -11.54 -0.97 -28.34
N THR A 211 -11.90 0.31 -28.36
CA THR A 211 -11.28 1.30 -29.24
C THR A 211 -9.79 1.43 -28.94
N LEU A 212 -9.41 1.61 -27.67
CA LEU A 212 -8.01 1.71 -27.27
C LEU A 212 -7.24 0.42 -27.59
N LEU A 213 -7.85 -0.75 -27.37
CA LEU A 213 -7.24 -2.03 -27.68
C LEU A 213 -7.06 -2.24 -29.20
N LEU A 214 -7.99 -1.75 -30.03
CA LEU A 214 -7.85 -1.78 -31.48
C LEU A 214 -6.74 -0.85 -31.96
N LEU A 215 -6.66 0.38 -31.45
CA LEU A 215 -5.58 1.32 -31.80
C LEU A 215 -4.21 0.73 -31.45
N GLU A 216 -4.07 0.17 -30.25
CA GLU A 216 -2.85 -0.54 -29.84
C GLU A 216 -2.54 -1.73 -30.77
N ALA A 217 -3.55 -2.54 -31.11
CA ALA A 217 -3.36 -3.69 -31.98
C ALA A 217 -2.96 -3.30 -33.41
N LEU A 218 -3.56 -2.25 -33.98
CA LEU A 218 -3.21 -1.71 -35.29
C LEU A 218 -1.77 -1.16 -35.29
N ASP A 219 -1.36 -0.45 -34.23
CA ASP A 219 0.01 0.05 -34.07
C ASP A 219 1.03 -1.10 -33.96
N LYS A 220 0.75 -2.09 -33.11
CA LYS A 220 1.66 -3.23 -32.88
C LYS A 220 1.71 -4.22 -34.03
N SER A 221 0.68 -4.25 -34.88
CA SER A 221 0.65 -5.03 -36.13
C SER A 221 1.08 -4.22 -37.36
N GLU A 222 1.51 -2.97 -37.17
CA GLU A 222 1.98 -2.07 -38.23
C GLU A 222 0.95 -1.85 -39.35
N ASN A 223 -0.35 -1.88 -39.02
CA ASN A 223 -1.41 -1.64 -39.97
C ASN A 223 -1.69 -0.13 -40.11
N TRP A 224 -0.72 0.56 -40.70
CA TRP A 224 -0.65 2.03 -40.71
C TRP A 224 -1.84 2.69 -41.42
N GLU A 225 -2.31 2.14 -42.54
CA GLU A 225 -3.45 2.70 -43.29
C GLU A 225 -4.72 2.71 -42.45
N LYS A 226 -5.03 1.57 -41.82
CA LYS A 226 -6.21 1.46 -40.94
C LYS A 226 -6.03 2.31 -39.69
N LEU A 227 -4.84 2.28 -39.06
CA LEU A 227 -4.57 3.09 -37.87
C LEU A 227 -4.79 4.58 -38.17
N TYR A 228 -4.22 5.06 -39.28
CA TYR A 228 -4.35 6.44 -39.72
C TYR A 228 -5.81 6.81 -39.94
N HIS A 229 -6.56 6.01 -40.70
CA HIS A 229 -7.98 6.25 -40.96
C HIS A 229 -8.83 6.26 -39.68
N TYR A 230 -8.66 5.26 -38.80
CA TYR A 230 -9.37 5.20 -37.53
C TYR A 230 -9.09 6.41 -36.65
N CYS A 231 -7.83 6.84 -36.54
CA CYS A 231 -7.49 8.04 -35.79
C CYS A 231 -8.10 9.30 -36.40
N GLN A 232 -8.19 9.40 -37.75
CA GLN A 232 -8.85 10.53 -38.40
C GLN A 232 -10.34 10.60 -38.04
N VAL A 233 -11.05 9.48 -38.15
CA VAL A 233 -12.47 9.42 -37.79
C VAL A 233 -12.66 9.81 -36.33
N LEU A 234 -11.89 9.21 -35.41
CA LEU A 234 -11.99 9.53 -33.99
C LEU A 234 -11.73 11.02 -33.71
N LEU A 235 -10.63 11.58 -34.22
CA LEU A 235 -10.22 12.95 -33.90
C LEU A 235 -11.10 14.01 -34.57
N PHE A 236 -11.54 13.78 -35.81
CA PHE A 236 -12.14 14.82 -36.65
C PHE A 236 -13.64 14.63 -36.93
N GLU A 237 -14.15 13.40 -36.86
CA GLU A 237 -15.58 13.11 -37.06
C GLU A 237 -16.28 12.90 -35.71
N ASP A 238 -15.69 12.11 -34.81
CA ASP A 238 -16.25 11.83 -33.48
C ASP A 238 -15.83 12.87 -32.41
N GLU A 239 -15.00 13.85 -32.78
CA GLU A 239 -14.45 14.90 -31.90
C GLU A 239 -13.77 14.35 -30.64
N PHE A 240 -13.14 13.17 -30.74
CA PHE A 240 -12.44 12.50 -29.64
C PHE A 240 -11.11 13.19 -29.33
N ASN A 241 -11.15 14.28 -28.57
CA ASN A 241 -9.99 15.12 -28.22
C ASN A 241 -8.98 14.42 -27.27
N ASP A 242 -8.27 13.43 -27.78
CA ASP A 242 -7.33 12.57 -27.05
C ASP A 242 -5.91 12.65 -27.63
N TYR A 243 -4.92 12.91 -26.76
CA TYR A 243 -3.53 13.13 -27.19
C TYR A 243 -2.83 11.82 -27.61
N ASP A 244 -3.18 10.67 -27.01
CA ASP A 244 -2.60 9.40 -27.43
C ASP A 244 -3.08 9.01 -28.84
N THR A 245 -4.33 9.32 -29.16
CA THR A 245 -4.89 9.17 -30.52
C THR A 245 -4.18 10.09 -31.53
N TRP A 246 -3.85 11.33 -31.15
CA TRP A 246 -2.99 12.21 -31.97
C TRP A 246 -1.62 11.58 -32.23
N LYS A 247 -0.98 11.01 -31.21
CA LYS A 247 0.32 10.35 -31.39
C LYS A 247 0.24 9.16 -32.35
N TYR A 248 -0.84 8.36 -32.29
CA TYR A 248 -1.07 7.30 -33.27
C TYR A 248 -1.26 7.85 -34.69
N LEU A 249 -2.07 8.90 -34.86
CA LEU A 249 -2.26 9.56 -36.16
C LEU A 249 -0.93 10.04 -36.75
N ILE A 250 -0.12 10.75 -35.95
CA ILE A 250 1.16 11.32 -36.38
C ILE A 250 2.14 10.21 -36.75
N LYS A 251 2.25 9.17 -35.91
CA LYS A 251 3.12 8.02 -36.14
C LYS A 251 2.73 7.26 -37.42
N ALA A 252 1.44 6.96 -37.60
CA ALA A 252 0.93 6.29 -38.78
C ALA A 252 1.10 7.14 -40.05
N GLY A 253 0.81 8.45 -39.97
CA GLY A 253 1.00 9.37 -41.09
C GLY A 253 2.46 9.47 -41.52
N PHE A 254 3.39 9.52 -40.55
CA PHE A 254 4.83 9.50 -40.84
C PHE A 254 5.26 8.18 -41.52
N ALA A 255 4.78 7.03 -41.03
CA ALA A 255 5.05 5.73 -41.65
C ALA A 255 4.50 5.64 -43.10
N LEU A 256 3.35 6.27 -43.35
CA LEU A 256 2.73 6.39 -44.67
C LEU A 256 3.34 7.50 -45.56
N LYS A 257 4.35 8.22 -45.06
CA LYS A 257 5.02 9.33 -45.76
C LYS A 257 4.07 10.48 -46.14
N ILE A 258 3.07 10.73 -45.30
CA ILE A 258 2.20 11.90 -45.43
C ILE A 258 3.06 13.16 -45.19
N PRO A 259 2.96 14.21 -46.02
CA PRO A 259 3.71 15.44 -45.79
C PRO A 259 3.35 16.13 -44.47
N GLN A 260 4.32 16.79 -43.83
CA GLN A 260 4.11 17.50 -42.57
C GLN A 260 2.99 18.54 -42.70
N GLU A 261 2.98 19.28 -43.81
CA GLU A 261 2.04 20.35 -44.08
C GLU A 261 0.59 19.85 -44.09
N GLU A 262 0.36 18.63 -44.59
CA GLU A 262 -0.97 18.03 -44.62
C GLU A 262 -1.47 17.70 -43.21
N LEU A 263 -0.61 17.17 -42.34
CA LEU A 263 -0.97 16.90 -40.95
C LEU A 263 -1.17 18.21 -40.17
N SER A 264 -0.28 19.18 -40.33
CA SER A 264 -0.37 20.48 -39.68
C SER A 264 -1.62 21.26 -40.11
N ALA A 265 -2.04 21.15 -41.37
CA ALA A 265 -3.25 21.80 -41.88
C ALA A 265 -4.55 21.29 -41.23
N ARG A 266 -4.52 20.11 -40.60
CA ARG A 266 -5.67 19.54 -39.88
C ARG A 266 -5.81 20.06 -38.45
N LEU A 267 -4.81 20.76 -37.93
CA LEU A 267 -4.85 21.34 -36.58
C LEU A 267 -5.72 22.60 -36.55
N LYS A 268 -6.65 22.65 -35.60
CA LYS A 268 -7.54 23.81 -35.39
C LYS A 268 -7.01 24.84 -34.38
N PHE A 269 -6.00 24.47 -33.57
CA PHE A 269 -5.46 25.30 -32.48
C PHE A 269 -6.54 25.81 -31.50
N ASP A 270 -7.53 24.98 -31.22
CA ASP A 270 -8.68 25.29 -30.35
C ASP A 270 -8.59 24.63 -28.96
N SER A 271 -7.57 23.80 -28.75
CA SER A 271 -7.42 22.98 -27.54
C SER A 271 -5.96 22.73 -27.19
N ARG A 272 -5.66 22.54 -25.91
CA ARG A 272 -4.31 22.17 -25.42
C ARG A 272 -3.69 21.03 -26.24
N ASN A 273 -4.45 19.96 -26.49
CA ASN A 273 -3.97 18.80 -27.26
C ASN A 273 -3.58 19.16 -28.69
N SER A 274 -4.30 20.08 -29.36
CA SER A 274 -3.93 20.50 -30.73
C SER A 274 -2.59 21.24 -30.78
N TYR A 275 -2.27 22.07 -29.79
CA TYR A 275 -0.96 22.72 -29.72
C TYR A 275 0.16 21.74 -29.37
N VAL A 276 -0.08 20.82 -28.43
CA VAL A 276 0.91 19.78 -28.09
C VAL A 276 1.10 18.80 -29.25
N ALA A 277 0.04 18.47 -29.99
CA ALA A 277 0.11 17.69 -31.23
C ALA A 277 0.93 18.42 -32.31
N ASN A 278 0.86 19.75 -32.41
CA ASN A 278 1.72 20.51 -33.30
C ASN A 278 3.21 20.35 -32.94
N MET A 279 3.56 20.45 -31.65
CA MET A 279 4.93 20.20 -31.19
C MET A 279 5.36 18.76 -31.50
N GLU A 280 4.47 17.78 -31.33
CA GLU A 280 4.74 16.38 -31.66
C GLU A 280 4.92 16.13 -33.16
N ILE A 281 4.12 16.76 -34.02
CA ILE A 281 4.33 16.75 -35.49
C ILE A 281 5.70 17.32 -35.80
N CYS A 282 6.02 18.52 -35.31
CA CYS A 282 7.32 19.14 -35.57
C CYS A 282 8.49 18.28 -35.08
N ARG A 283 8.34 17.60 -33.94
CA ARG A 283 9.33 16.68 -33.39
C ARG A 283 9.51 15.44 -34.26
N VAL A 284 8.42 14.80 -34.71
CA VAL A 284 8.48 13.58 -35.55
C VAL A 284 9.06 13.88 -36.94
N TYR A 285 8.71 15.01 -37.53
CA TYR A 285 9.21 15.44 -38.84
C TYR A 285 10.53 16.21 -38.77
N ASN A 286 11.09 16.43 -37.56
CA ASN A 286 12.33 17.16 -37.31
C ASN A 286 12.38 18.57 -37.96
N SER A 287 11.26 19.31 -37.90
CA SER A 287 11.13 20.62 -38.54
C SER A 287 10.13 21.50 -37.79
N GLY A 288 10.51 22.76 -37.50
CA GLY A 288 9.60 23.77 -36.94
C GLY A 288 9.27 23.65 -35.45
N LEU A 289 10.02 22.85 -34.68
CA LEU A 289 9.73 22.62 -33.24
C LEU A 289 9.85 23.90 -32.41
N GLU A 290 10.88 24.71 -32.66
CA GLU A 290 11.12 25.96 -31.91
C GLU A 290 9.94 26.93 -32.00
N GLN A 291 9.42 27.18 -33.21
CA GLN A 291 8.26 28.04 -33.40
C GLN A 291 6.98 27.45 -32.76
N ALA A 292 6.80 26.12 -32.81
CA ALA A 292 5.68 25.46 -32.17
C ALA A 292 5.73 25.58 -30.63
N VAL A 293 6.91 25.41 -30.04
CA VAL A 293 7.18 25.61 -28.61
C VAL A 293 6.88 27.05 -28.20
N GLU A 294 7.35 28.03 -28.96
CA GLU A 294 7.08 29.44 -28.67
C GLU A 294 5.59 29.77 -28.73
N THR A 295 4.90 29.27 -29.75
CA THR A 295 3.46 29.46 -29.93
C THR A 295 2.68 28.85 -28.76
N TYR A 296 3.06 27.64 -28.31
CA TYR A 296 2.45 27.02 -27.13
C TYR A 296 2.74 27.81 -25.85
N PHE A 297 3.99 28.24 -25.64
CA PHE A 297 4.35 29.03 -24.46
C PHE A 297 3.56 30.34 -24.41
N ASP A 298 3.42 31.04 -25.52
CA ASP A 298 2.71 32.33 -25.52
C ASP A 298 1.22 32.20 -25.20
N GLU A 299 0.59 31.09 -25.56
CA GLU A 299 -0.81 30.77 -25.24
C GLU A 299 -0.98 30.22 -23.80
N PHE A 300 -0.08 29.34 -23.34
CA PHE A 300 -0.27 28.58 -22.10
C PHE A 300 0.61 29.01 -20.93
N LYS A 301 1.51 30.00 -21.07
CA LYS A 301 2.45 30.43 -20.01
C LYS A 301 1.80 30.71 -18.66
N ASP A 302 0.56 31.18 -18.62
CA ASP A 302 -0.20 31.47 -17.40
C ASP A 302 -1.00 30.26 -16.86
N LYS A 303 -0.87 29.07 -17.48
CA LYS A 303 -1.52 27.82 -17.08
C LYS A 303 -0.51 26.87 -16.43
N LEU A 304 -0.92 26.20 -15.35
CA LEU A 304 -0.04 25.30 -14.57
C LEU A 304 0.52 24.10 -15.37
N CYS A 305 -0.10 23.73 -16.49
CA CYS A 305 0.36 22.64 -17.36
C CYS A 305 1.52 23.02 -18.30
N CYS A 306 1.83 24.32 -18.45
CA CYS A 306 2.76 24.78 -19.47
C CYS A 306 4.15 24.18 -19.32
N ALA A 307 4.72 24.25 -18.11
CA ALA A 307 6.04 23.67 -17.86
C ALA A 307 6.05 22.16 -18.08
N SER A 308 5.04 21.41 -17.60
CA SER A 308 5.01 19.95 -17.77
C SER A 308 4.92 19.52 -19.23
N ASP A 309 4.22 20.30 -20.06
CA ASP A 309 4.04 19.98 -21.47
C ASP A 309 5.30 20.31 -22.26
N LEU A 310 5.91 21.48 -22.01
CA LEU A 310 7.14 21.89 -22.67
C LEU A 310 8.31 20.99 -22.31
N LEU A 311 8.42 20.57 -21.05
CA LEU A 311 9.51 19.71 -20.57
C LEU A 311 9.48 18.29 -21.16
N ALA A 312 8.43 17.92 -21.91
CA ALA A 312 8.39 16.69 -22.69
C ALA A 312 9.15 16.79 -24.04
N PHE A 313 9.59 17.99 -24.43
CA PHE A 313 10.26 18.27 -25.70
C PHE A 313 11.67 18.84 -25.45
N ASP A 314 12.53 18.73 -26.47
CA ASP A 314 13.85 19.37 -26.48
C ASP A 314 13.68 20.87 -26.75
N LEU A 315 13.85 21.71 -25.72
CA LEU A 315 13.75 23.17 -25.86
C LEU A 315 15.12 23.77 -26.19
N SER A 316 15.13 24.73 -27.12
CA SER A 316 16.34 25.36 -27.65
C SER A 316 16.98 26.36 -26.68
N GLU A 317 18.26 26.69 -26.90
CA GLU A 317 18.94 27.75 -26.16
C GLU A 317 18.32 29.13 -26.43
N CYS A 318 17.78 29.36 -27.65
CA CYS A 318 17.07 30.60 -27.96
C CYS A 318 15.79 30.74 -27.14
N PHE A 319 15.01 29.66 -27.03
CA PHE A 319 13.83 29.64 -26.15
C PHE A 319 14.22 29.89 -24.68
N ARG A 320 15.31 29.27 -24.21
CA ARG A 320 15.85 29.50 -22.86
C ARG A 320 16.20 30.97 -22.63
N GLN A 321 16.81 31.65 -23.60
CA GLN A 321 17.09 33.08 -23.51
C GLN A 321 15.78 33.90 -23.44
N LYS A 322 14.80 33.61 -24.30
CA LYS A 322 13.48 34.28 -24.32
C LYS A 322 12.78 34.21 -22.96
N ILE A 323 12.75 33.04 -22.32
CA ILE A 323 12.12 32.90 -20.99
C ILE A 323 12.92 33.57 -19.87
N ARG A 324 14.26 33.65 -19.96
CA ARG A 324 15.11 34.41 -19.01
C ARG A 324 14.87 35.92 -19.10
N GLU A 325 14.72 36.43 -20.33
CA GLU A 325 14.35 37.83 -20.56
C GLU A 325 12.97 38.12 -19.96
N LYS A 326 12.00 37.23 -20.20
CA LYS A 326 10.66 37.33 -19.61
C LYS A 326 10.70 37.29 -18.08
N GLN A 327 11.50 36.41 -17.48
CA GLN A 327 11.70 36.35 -16.02
C GLN A 327 12.24 37.67 -15.48
N SER A 328 13.24 38.24 -16.16
CA SER A 328 13.85 39.51 -15.79
C SER A 328 12.85 40.66 -15.84
N THR A 329 11.90 40.63 -16.78
CA THR A 329 10.78 41.59 -16.82
C THR A 329 9.82 41.39 -15.64
N LEU A 330 9.43 40.15 -15.34
CA LEU A 330 8.54 39.85 -14.21
C LEU A 330 9.13 40.30 -12.87
N PHE A 331 10.45 40.19 -12.69
CA PHE A 331 11.11 40.67 -11.47
C PHE A 331 11.23 42.20 -11.35
N LYS A 332 10.82 42.98 -12.36
CA LYS A 332 10.71 44.44 -12.26
C LYS A 332 9.34 44.89 -11.77
N GLU A 333 8.34 44.01 -11.81
CA GLU A 333 7.01 44.30 -11.29
C GLU A 333 7.06 44.49 -9.77
N SER A 334 6.22 45.39 -9.25
CA SER A 334 6.07 45.58 -7.80
C SER A 334 5.29 44.43 -7.16
N GLU A 335 4.33 43.87 -7.90
CA GLU A 335 3.45 42.78 -7.47
C GLU A 335 3.23 41.80 -8.64
N LEU A 336 2.95 40.53 -8.33
CA LEU A 336 2.59 39.53 -9.31
C LEU A 336 1.12 39.14 -9.14
N GLN A 337 0.29 39.52 -10.10
CA GLN A 337 -1.07 38.97 -10.24
C GLN A 337 -1.01 37.48 -10.59
N ASN A 338 -2.08 36.72 -10.32
CA ASN A 338 -2.07 35.25 -10.43
C ASN A 338 -1.50 34.73 -11.75
N GLY A 339 -1.94 35.23 -12.91
CA GLY A 339 -1.41 34.78 -14.21
C GLY A 339 0.08 35.06 -14.42
N LEU A 340 0.59 36.18 -13.90
CA LEU A 340 2.03 36.51 -13.93
C LEU A 340 2.83 35.66 -12.94
N ALA A 341 2.26 35.37 -11.76
CA ALA A 341 2.84 34.46 -10.78
C ALA A 341 2.93 33.03 -11.33
N THR A 342 1.86 32.51 -11.94
CA THR A 342 1.87 31.20 -12.62
C THR A 342 2.89 31.16 -13.77
N THR A 343 2.99 32.24 -14.55
CA THR A 343 4.04 32.37 -15.58
C THR A 343 5.44 32.30 -14.96
N CYS A 344 5.66 32.98 -13.85
CA CYS A 344 6.92 32.97 -13.11
C CYS A 344 7.28 31.55 -12.62
N VAL A 345 6.29 30.84 -12.06
CA VAL A 345 6.42 29.44 -11.62
C VAL A 345 6.79 28.52 -12.79
N ASN A 346 6.10 28.63 -13.92
CA ASN A 346 6.39 27.83 -15.11
C ASN A 346 7.79 28.09 -15.66
N ILE A 347 8.20 29.36 -15.75
CA ILE A 347 9.54 29.72 -16.19
C ILE A 347 10.59 29.13 -15.23
N GLU A 348 10.40 29.25 -13.92
CA GLU A 348 11.35 28.70 -12.96
C GLU A 348 11.43 27.18 -13.07
N LYS A 349 10.30 26.46 -13.17
CA LYS A 349 10.28 24.99 -13.41
C LYS A 349 11.11 24.60 -14.64
N ILE A 350 10.99 25.35 -15.73
CA ILE A 350 11.75 25.11 -16.96
C ILE A 350 13.23 25.43 -16.74
N LEU A 351 13.57 26.58 -16.16
CA LEU A 351 14.96 27.00 -15.94
C LEU A 351 15.71 26.08 -14.97
N THR A 352 15.08 25.65 -13.89
CA THR A 352 15.68 24.67 -12.96
C THR A 352 16.10 23.39 -13.68
N ARG A 353 15.36 22.97 -14.72
CA ARG A 353 15.72 21.80 -15.54
C ARG A 353 16.95 22.06 -16.41
N PHE A 354 17.05 23.25 -17.01
CA PHE A 354 18.18 23.65 -17.86
C PHE A 354 19.46 23.86 -17.07
N ASP A 355 19.35 24.65 -16.01
CA ASP A 355 20.47 25.23 -15.28
C ASP A 355 20.92 24.32 -14.14
N LYS A 356 20.04 23.41 -13.68
CA LYS A 356 20.25 22.55 -12.51
C LYS A 356 20.65 23.37 -11.26
N HIS A 357 19.97 24.48 -11.01
CA HIS A 357 20.19 25.33 -9.84
C HIS A 357 19.15 25.10 -8.74
N ASP A 358 19.46 25.55 -7.51
CA ASP A 358 18.49 25.56 -6.41
C ASP A 358 17.65 26.84 -6.42
N ILE A 359 16.38 26.75 -6.00
CA ILE A 359 15.44 27.86 -5.99
C ILE A 359 15.76 28.81 -4.83
N GLU A 360 16.17 30.03 -5.17
CA GLU A 360 16.43 31.10 -4.22
C GLU A 360 15.14 31.83 -3.84
N TRP A 361 14.43 31.33 -2.82
CA TRP A 361 13.13 31.88 -2.38
C TRP A 361 13.16 33.38 -2.07
N THR A 362 14.30 33.93 -1.63
CA THR A 362 14.44 35.36 -1.33
C THR A 362 14.11 36.28 -2.51
N LYS A 363 14.27 35.82 -3.76
CA LYS A 363 13.88 36.56 -4.97
C LYS A 363 12.35 36.68 -5.12
N PHE A 364 11.62 35.71 -4.58
CA PHE A 364 10.17 35.58 -4.70
C PHE A 364 9.44 36.07 -3.44
N ALA A 365 10.10 36.05 -2.27
CA ALA A 365 9.51 36.33 -0.97
C ALA A 365 8.81 37.70 -0.84
N ARG A 366 9.19 38.67 -1.67
CA ARG A 366 8.55 40.00 -1.72
C ARG A 366 7.16 40.00 -2.38
N PHE A 367 6.82 38.97 -3.13
CA PHE A 367 5.55 38.86 -3.84
C PHE A 367 4.57 38.07 -2.99
N GLU A 368 3.55 38.75 -2.46
CA GLU A 368 2.48 38.11 -1.69
C GLU A 368 1.44 37.46 -2.62
N ASN A 369 1.76 36.28 -3.17
CA ASN A 369 0.85 35.53 -4.04
C ASN A 369 0.91 34.00 -3.76
N SER A 370 -0.26 33.38 -3.57
CA SER A 370 -0.39 31.94 -3.29
C SER A 370 0.03 31.02 -4.43
N GLU A 371 0.01 31.50 -5.69
CA GLU A 371 0.50 30.73 -6.84
C GLU A 371 2.01 30.40 -6.71
N LEU A 372 2.75 31.15 -5.90
CA LEU A 372 4.18 30.91 -5.63
C LEU A 372 4.41 29.82 -4.56
N ASN A 373 3.37 29.26 -3.94
CA ASN A 373 3.50 28.26 -2.88
C ASN A 373 4.29 27.02 -3.34
N ASP A 374 4.12 26.58 -4.60
CA ASP A 374 4.89 25.47 -5.18
C ASP A 374 6.40 25.75 -5.21
N LEU A 375 6.80 27.00 -5.49
CA LEU A 375 8.21 27.42 -5.47
C LEU A 375 8.78 27.43 -4.06
N TYR A 376 7.99 27.92 -3.10
CA TYR A 376 8.38 27.89 -1.69
C TYR A 376 8.60 26.45 -1.22
N LEU A 377 7.63 25.56 -1.51
CA LEU A 377 7.74 24.15 -1.17
C LEU A 377 8.96 23.50 -1.83
N ALA A 378 9.20 23.76 -3.12
CA ALA A 378 10.37 23.23 -3.81
C ALA A 378 11.70 23.72 -3.21
N SER A 379 11.80 25.02 -2.86
CA SER A 379 12.96 25.58 -2.16
C SER A 379 13.17 24.97 -0.77
N MET A 380 12.08 24.78 0.00
CA MET A 380 12.12 24.09 1.29
C MET A 380 12.61 22.64 1.13
N VAL A 381 12.10 21.91 0.14
CA VAL A 381 12.50 20.52 -0.13
C VAL A 381 13.99 20.46 -0.44
N GLN A 382 14.50 21.32 -1.33
CA GLN A 382 15.93 21.39 -1.65
C GLN A 382 16.78 21.66 -0.40
N SER A 383 16.38 22.62 0.44
CA SER A 383 17.05 22.93 1.70
C SER A 383 17.07 21.76 2.69
N LEU A 384 15.94 21.05 2.84
CA LEU A 384 15.84 19.88 3.72
C LEU A 384 16.66 18.69 3.22
N ARG A 385 16.84 18.52 1.91
CA ARG A 385 17.74 17.48 1.37
C ARG A 385 19.19 17.70 1.77
N HIS A 386 19.65 18.95 1.75
CA HIS A 386 21.03 19.30 2.12
C HIS A 386 21.29 19.01 3.60
N GLU A 387 20.35 19.37 4.48
CA GLU A 387 20.47 19.12 5.90
C GLU A 387 19.10 19.14 6.60
N VAL A 388 18.72 18.00 7.17
CA VAL A 388 17.56 17.91 8.06
C VAL A 388 18.01 18.16 9.50
N SER A 389 17.67 19.33 10.05
CA SER A 389 17.81 19.63 11.48
C SER A 389 16.47 19.99 12.10
N ILE A 390 16.28 19.67 13.38
CA ILE A 390 15.00 19.93 14.07
C ILE A 390 14.69 21.43 14.14
N LYS A 391 15.72 22.27 14.22
CA LYS A 391 15.57 23.73 14.11
C LYS A 391 14.96 24.13 12.77
N LYS A 392 15.49 23.62 11.65
CA LYS A 392 14.95 23.87 10.29
C LYS A 392 13.53 23.33 10.15
N VAL A 393 13.26 22.13 10.66
CA VAL A 393 11.91 21.55 10.65
C VAL A 393 10.90 22.46 11.36
N ILE A 394 11.23 23.00 12.54
CA ILE A 394 10.35 23.94 13.26
C ILE A 394 10.18 25.25 12.49
N GLU A 395 11.27 25.78 11.92
CA GLU A 395 11.21 27.00 11.10
C GLU A 395 10.23 26.84 9.93
N TYR A 396 10.32 25.71 9.21
CA TYR A 396 9.44 25.41 8.11
C TYR A 396 8.00 25.13 8.53
N ILE A 397 7.77 24.49 9.68
CA ILE A 397 6.40 24.35 10.23
C ILE A 397 5.77 25.73 10.41
N ILE A 398 6.46 26.68 11.08
CA ILE A 398 5.90 28.01 11.35
C ILE A 398 5.58 28.75 10.05
N LYS A 399 6.48 28.68 9.06
CA LYS A 399 6.26 29.30 7.75
C LYS A 399 5.11 28.64 6.99
N LEU A 400 5.03 27.31 6.97
CA LEU A 400 3.95 26.58 6.30
C LEU A 400 2.59 26.80 6.96
N GLU A 401 2.52 26.91 8.29
CA GLU A 401 1.27 27.28 8.98
C GLU A 401 0.81 28.69 8.57
N SER A 402 1.74 29.66 8.49
CA SER A 402 1.40 31.00 7.99
C SER A 402 0.94 31.01 6.53
N LEU A 403 1.48 30.13 5.68
CA LEU A 403 1.00 29.95 4.30
C LEU A 403 -0.35 29.24 4.28
N SER A 404 -0.57 28.24 5.15
CA SER A 404 -1.85 27.54 5.27
C SER A 404 -2.97 28.42 5.81
N GLU A 405 -2.67 29.46 6.61
CA GLU A 405 -3.66 30.46 7.03
C GLU A 405 -4.14 31.30 5.83
N ARG A 406 -3.25 31.57 4.86
CA ARG A 406 -3.53 32.36 3.66
C ARG A 406 -4.17 31.54 2.54
N ASP A 407 -3.78 30.28 2.40
CA ASP A 407 -4.27 29.34 1.38
C ASP A 407 -4.71 28.03 2.06
N PRO A 408 -5.86 28.03 2.77
CA PRO A 408 -6.28 26.92 3.62
C PRO A 408 -6.71 25.68 2.84
N ASP A 409 -6.91 25.77 1.53
CA ASP A 409 -7.30 24.64 0.69
C ASP A 409 -6.09 23.96 0.01
N ASN A 410 -4.88 24.51 0.19
CA ASN A 410 -3.66 23.95 -0.36
C ASN A 410 -3.27 22.63 0.31
N PHE A 411 -3.58 21.51 -0.36
CA PHE A 411 -3.27 20.20 0.17
C PHE A 411 -1.76 19.89 0.17
N ASN A 412 -0.96 20.47 -0.74
CA ASN A 412 0.49 20.26 -0.77
C ASN A 412 1.14 20.82 0.50
N ILE A 413 0.74 22.02 0.93
CA ILE A 413 1.19 22.61 2.21
C ILE A 413 0.82 21.70 3.39
N LYS A 414 -0.43 21.23 3.43
CA LYS A 414 -0.90 20.33 4.51
C LYS A 414 -0.19 18.98 4.52
N LEU A 415 0.12 18.40 3.36
CA LEU A 415 0.90 17.16 3.26
C LEU A 415 2.32 17.35 3.80
N TRP A 416 2.96 18.48 3.47
CA TRP A 416 4.27 18.81 4.05
C TRP A 416 4.20 19.11 5.54
N LEU A 417 3.19 19.82 6.03
CA LEU A 417 2.95 19.99 7.48
C LEU A 417 2.79 18.63 8.17
N LEU A 418 2.02 17.69 7.59
CA LEU A 418 1.88 16.34 8.10
C LEU A 418 3.23 15.62 8.20
N ASN A 419 4.09 15.73 7.17
CA ASN A 419 5.43 15.14 7.18
C ASN A 419 6.32 15.76 8.27
N LEU A 420 6.34 17.09 8.39
CA LEU A 420 7.16 17.80 9.37
C LEU A 420 6.69 17.52 10.81
N TYR A 421 5.38 17.54 11.07
CA TYR A 421 4.83 17.18 12.38
C TYR A 421 5.15 15.74 12.78
N SER A 422 5.14 14.82 11.81
CA SER A 422 5.47 13.40 12.04
C SER A 422 6.98 13.15 12.21
N CYS A 423 7.81 14.10 11.80
CA CYS A 423 9.26 14.10 12.05
C CYS A 423 9.61 14.49 13.50
N ILE A 424 8.75 15.25 14.18
CA ILE A 424 8.93 15.68 15.57
C ILE A 424 7.97 14.96 16.53
N CYS A 425 8.05 15.27 17.82
CA CYS A 425 7.07 14.84 18.82
C CYS A 425 5.75 15.62 18.68
N GLY A 426 5.13 15.62 17.50
CA GLY A 426 3.97 16.44 17.13
C GLY A 426 2.76 15.64 16.65
N SER A 427 2.55 14.44 17.18
CA SER A 427 1.49 13.52 16.74
C SER A 427 0.07 14.10 16.85
N SER A 428 -0.20 14.93 17.86
CA SER A 428 -1.49 15.59 18.02
C SER A 428 -1.81 16.52 16.85
N MET A 429 -0.82 17.30 16.41
CA MET A 429 -0.89 18.20 15.26
C MET A 429 -0.89 17.41 13.94
N ALA A 430 -0.14 16.30 13.87
CA ALA A 430 -0.18 15.40 12.72
C ALA A 430 -1.58 14.80 12.51
N ILE A 431 -2.25 14.34 13.57
CA ILE A 431 -3.63 13.84 13.51
C ILE A 431 -4.59 14.96 13.08
N GLU A 432 -4.48 16.15 13.67
CA GLU A 432 -5.30 17.29 13.30
C GLU A 432 -5.14 17.63 11.81
N THR A 433 -3.91 17.69 11.33
CA THR A 433 -3.59 17.93 9.91
C THR A 433 -4.15 16.84 9.01
N TYR A 434 -4.02 15.56 9.42
CA TYR A 434 -4.57 14.41 8.71
C TYR A 434 -6.10 14.44 8.63
N GLU A 435 -6.78 14.87 9.69
CA GLU A 435 -8.23 15.06 9.72
C GLU A 435 -8.66 16.27 8.86
N ASN A 436 -7.88 17.35 8.86
CA ASN A 436 -8.11 18.55 8.05
C ASN A 436 -7.89 18.31 6.55
N LEU A 437 -7.03 17.36 6.18
CA LEU A 437 -6.91 16.83 4.82
C LEU A 437 -8.13 15.99 4.38
N LYS A 438 -9.05 15.70 5.31
CA LYS A 438 -10.28 14.89 5.08
C LYS A 438 -9.96 13.52 4.47
N ILE A 439 -8.86 12.90 4.90
CA ILE A 439 -8.42 11.58 4.42
C ILE A 439 -9.51 10.53 4.69
N LYS A 440 -9.97 9.86 3.62
CA LYS A 440 -11.07 8.89 3.67
C LYS A 440 -10.78 7.65 2.83
N MET A 441 -11.37 6.53 3.25
CA MET A 441 -11.38 5.27 2.51
C MET A 441 -9.97 4.87 2.03
N ILE A 442 -9.80 4.67 0.72
CA ILE A 442 -8.55 4.19 0.11
C ILE A 442 -7.35 5.10 0.40
N GLN A 443 -7.57 6.38 0.68
CA GLN A 443 -6.49 7.29 1.04
C GLN A 443 -5.83 6.90 2.38
N HIS A 444 -6.54 6.18 3.26
CA HIS A 444 -5.90 5.59 4.45
C HIS A 444 -4.82 4.56 4.07
N ASP A 445 -5.07 3.74 3.06
CA ASP A 445 -4.09 2.74 2.58
C ASP A 445 -2.81 3.40 2.04
N ALA A 446 -2.98 4.55 1.40
CA ALA A 446 -1.90 5.33 0.82
C ALA A 446 -1.13 6.20 1.84
N LEU A 447 -1.81 6.82 2.81
CA LEU A 447 -1.26 7.92 3.61
C LEU A 447 -1.19 7.65 5.12
N SER A 448 -1.84 6.62 5.66
CA SER A 448 -1.81 6.39 7.13
C SER A 448 -0.40 6.09 7.66
N TYR A 449 0.52 5.65 6.80
CA TYR A 449 1.92 5.41 7.18
C TYR A 449 2.64 6.68 7.67
N LYS A 450 2.15 7.86 7.27
CA LYS A 450 2.69 9.16 7.69
C LYS A 450 2.41 9.43 9.17
N LEU A 451 1.39 8.81 9.76
CA LEU A 451 1.06 8.98 11.17
C LEU A 451 2.03 8.20 12.06
N ASN A 452 3.00 8.91 12.64
CA ASN A 452 3.88 8.36 13.67
C ASN A 452 3.36 8.73 15.07
N LEU A 453 2.53 7.84 15.63
CA LEU A 453 1.79 8.10 16.87
C LEU A 453 2.46 7.42 18.07
N GLU A 454 2.26 8.01 19.25
CA GLU A 454 2.55 7.41 20.56
C GLU A 454 1.33 6.66 21.12
N PRO A 455 1.53 5.69 22.04
CA PRO A 455 0.43 4.98 22.67
C PRO A 455 -0.42 5.90 23.54
N SER A 456 -1.68 6.08 23.16
CA SER A 456 -2.71 6.69 23.98
C SER A 456 -4.07 6.12 23.59
N ILE A 457 -5.08 6.21 24.47
CA ILE A 457 -6.43 5.74 24.16
C ILE A 457 -7.00 6.49 22.94
N LYS A 458 -6.73 7.80 22.83
CA LYS A 458 -7.14 8.62 21.68
C LYS A 458 -6.53 8.09 20.38
N ASN A 459 -5.22 7.87 20.35
CA ASN A 459 -4.51 7.42 19.15
C ASN A 459 -4.90 5.97 18.79
N LEU A 460 -5.06 5.08 19.79
CA LEU A 460 -5.55 3.72 19.56
C LEU A 460 -6.94 3.73 18.90
N ASN A 461 -7.87 4.55 19.39
CA ASN A 461 -9.19 4.69 18.77
C ASN A 461 -9.12 5.23 17.33
N HIS A 462 -8.19 6.13 17.04
CA HIS A 462 -7.94 6.61 15.68
C HIS A 462 -7.44 5.47 14.77
N LEU A 463 -6.48 4.67 15.22
CA LEU A 463 -6.00 3.49 14.47
C LEU A 463 -7.14 2.46 14.23
N ILE A 464 -8.01 2.24 15.21
CA ILE A 464 -9.18 1.36 15.06
C ILE A 464 -10.16 1.91 14.03
N LYS A 465 -10.39 3.24 13.99
CA LYS A 465 -11.21 3.87 12.96
C LYS A 465 -10.64 3.62 11.56
N ILE A 466 -9.32 3.73 11.38
CA ILE A 466 -8.66 3.38 10.13
C ILE A 466 -8.81 1.88 9.82
N TYR A 467 -8.67 0.99 10.81
CA TYR A 467 -8.81 -0.45 10.60
C TYR A 467 -10.21 -0.86 10.13
N ARG A 468 -11.26 -0.19 10.63
CA ARG A 468 -12.64 -0.41 10.19
C ARG A 468 -12.83 -0.16 8.70
N PHE A 469 -12.09 0.79 8.11
CA PHE A 469 -12.10 0.99 6.66
C PHE A 469 -11.64 -0.29 5.92
N TYR A 470 -10.60 -0.99 6.39
CA TYR A 470 -10.16 -2.22 5.75
C TYR A 470 -11.23 -3.33 5.83
N LEU A 471 -11.94 -3.43 6.96
CA LEU A 471 -13.05 -4.40 7.08
C LEU A 471 -14.17 -4.11 6.08
N THR A 472 -14.58 -2.84 5.98
CA THR A 472 -15.59 -2.41 5.00
C THR A 472 -15.13 -2.64 3.57
N GLY A 473 -13.91 -2.18 3.24
CA GLY A 473 -13.33 -2.28 1.91
C GLY A 473 -13.17 -3.73 1.43
N GLU A 474 -12.71 -4.65 2.30
CA GLU A 474 -12.60 -6.07 1.93
C GLU A 474 -13.97 -6.70 1.66
N ASN A 475 -14.99 -6.35 2.44
CA ASN A 475 -16.35 -6.84 2.20
C ASN A 475 -16.94 -6.31 0.89
N GLU A 476 -16.77 -5.01 0.62
CA GLU A 476 -17.20 -4.36 -0.61
C GLU A 476 -16.51 -4.98 -1.84
N MET A 477 -15.18 -5.11 -1.81
CA MET A 477 -14.40 -5.69 -2.91
C MET A 477 -14.83 -7.12 -3.23
N ASN A 478 -14.98 -7.98 -2.20
CA ASN A 478 -15.47 -9.34 -2.39
C ASN A 478 -16.88 -9.36 -3.02
N THR A 479 -17.75 -8.43 -2.62
CA THR A 479 -19.10 -8.31 -3.15
C THR A 479 -19.10 -7.85 -4.61
N TYR A 480 -18.35 -6.78 -4.93
CA TYR A 480 -18.29 -6.23 -6.29
C TYR A 480 -17.60 -7.18 -7.27
N PHE A 481 -16.53 -7.86 -6.86
CA PHE A 481 -15.91 -8.92 -7.67
C PHE A 481 -16.89 -10.07 -7.93
N GLY A 482 -17.66 -10.45 -6.89
CA GLY A 482 -18.83 -11.34 -6.98
C GLY A 482 -19.84 -10.95 -8.06
N ILE A 483 -20.27 -9.69 -8.02
CA ILE A 483 -21.27 -9.14 -8.95
C ILE A 483 -20.72 -9.04 -10.36
N ALA A 484 -19.49 -8.55 -10.54
CA ALA A 484 -18.86 -8.40 -11.85
C ALA A 484 -18.71 -9.75 -12.57
N LEU A 485 -18.33 -10.82 -11.85
CA LEU A 485 -18.26 -12.17 -12.41
C LEU A 485 -19.64 -12.70 -12.81
N LYS A 486 -20.68 -12.46 -12.00
CA LYS A 486 -22.07 -12.86 -12.32
C LYS A 486 -22.64 -12.10 -13.52
N LYS A 487 -22.26 -10.83 -13.70
CA LYS A 487 -22.70 -9.99 -14.82
C LYS A 487 -21.86 -10.15 -16.08
N GLY A 488 -20.70 -10.82 -16.02
CA GLY A 488 -19.80 -10.96 -17.16
C GLY A 488 -19.11 -9.65 -17.56
N LEU A 489 -18.76 -8.79 -16.59
CA LEU A 489 -18.10 -7.50 -16.84
C LEU A 489 -16.57 -7.66 -16.97
N PHE A 490 -16.14 -8.40 -17.99
CA PHE A 490 -14.73 -8.75 -18.22
C PHE A 490 -13.80 -7.55 -18.42
N THR A 491 -14.29 -6.40 -18.91
CA THR A 491 -13.50 -5.16 -19.05
C THR A 491 -13.01 -4.60 -17.71
N LYS A 492 -13.63 -4.98 -16.58
CA LYS A 492 -13.25 -4.49 -15.23
C LYS A 492 -12.78 -5.58 -14.29
N LEU A 493 -12.91 -6.86 -14.67
CA LEU A 493 -12.67 -7.98 -13.76
C LEU A 493 -11.20 -8.16 -13.39
N GLU A 494 -10.29 -7.91 -14.33
CA GLU A 494 -8.85 -7.95 -14.07
C GLU A 494 -8.45 -6.87 -13.07
N ASP A 495 -8.87 -5.61 -13.31
CA ASP A 495 -8.61 -4.48 -12.41
C ASP A 495 -9.16 -4.72 -11.01
N LEU A 496 -10.42 -5.19 -10.91
CA LEU A 496 -11.04 -5.53 -9.63
C LEU A 496 -10.29 -6.64 -8.90
N TYR A 497 -9.84 -7.67 -9.62
CA TYR A 497 -9.05 -8.75 -9.05
C TYR A 497 -7.69 -8.25 -8.51
N GLN A 498 -6.94 -7.50 -9.32
CA GLN A 498 -5.63 -6.97 -8.95
C GLN A 498 -5.73 -5.97 -7.79
N PHE A 499 -6.70 -5.07 -7.85
CA PHE A 499 -6.97 -4.11 -6.77
C PHE A 499 -7.31 -4.83 -5.47
N SER A 500 -8.22 -5.82 -5.51
CA SER A 500 -8.61 -6.58 -4.32
C SER A 500 -7.43 -7.35 -3.71
N LYS A 501 -6.56 -7.92 -4.55
CA LYS A 501 -5.37 -8.65 -4.11
C LYS A 501 -4.36 -7.72 -3.45
N ARG A 502 -4.08 -6.56 -4.06
CA ARG A 502 -3.19 -5.52 -3.51
C ARG A 502 -3.72 -4.94 -2.21
N PHE A 503 -5.03 -4.74 -2.11
CA PHE A 503 -5.66 -4.20 -0.91
C PHE A 503 -5.60 -5.18 0.27
N LYS A 504 -5.97 -6.44 0.02
CA LYS A 504 -5.97 -7.52 1.03
C LYS A 504 -4.59 -7.80 1.61
N SER A 505 -3.55 -7.66 0.79
CA SER A 505 -2.13 -7.85 1.15
C SER A 505 -1.40 -6.54 1.50
N SER A 506 -2.12 -5.44 1.72
CA SER A 506 -1.49 -4.13 1.92
C SER A 506 -0.53 -4.09 3.12
N PHE A 507 0.66 -3.54 2.90
CA PHE A 507 1.63 -3.21 3.94
C PHE A 507 1.01 -2.29 4.99
N SER A 508 0.29 -1.24 4.58
CA SER A 508 -0.32 -0.26 5.48
C SER A 508 -1.30 -0.92 6.44
N LYS A 509 -2.08 -1.89 5.95
CA LYS A 509 -2.96 -2.73 6.79
C LYS A 509 -2.17 -3.52 7.81
N HIS A 510 -1.13 -4.22 7.37
CA HIS A 510 -0.32 -5.06 8.26
C HIS A 510 0.40 -4.23 9.33
N PHE A 511 0.96 -3.09 8.94
CA PHE A 511 1.63 -2.16 9.84
C PHE A 511 0.65 -1.57 10.86
N LEU A 512 -0.57 -1.22 10.44
CA LEU A 512 -1.64 -0.76 11.32
C LEU A 512 -2.01 -1.81 12.37
N VAL A 513 -2.17 -3.08 11.97
CA VAL A 513 -2.44 -4.18 12.91
C VAL A 513 -1.33 -4.30 13.96
N LEU A 514 -0.05 -4.22 13.53
CA LEU A 514 1.09 -4.26 14.45
C LEU A 514 1.10 -3.09 15.44
N GLN A 515 0.76 -1.88 14.98
CA GLN A 515 0.61 -0.71 15.87
C GLN A 515 -0.53 -0.90 16.87
N ILE A 516 -1.68 -1.41 16.42
CA ILE A 516 -2.83 -1.66 17.30
C ILE A 516 -2.49 -2.72 18.36
N LEU A 517 -1.85 -3.83 17.98
CA LEU A 517 -1.39 -4.86 18.91
C LEU A 517 -0.48 -4.27 20.00
N LYS A 518 0.53 -3.50 19.56
CA LYS A 518 1.46 -2.84 20.45
C LYS A 518 0.76 -1.86 21.41
N PHE A 519 -0.07 -0.97 20.89
CA PHE A 519 -0.78 0.03 21.70
C PHE A 519 -1.74 -0.64 22.67
N SER A 520 -2.48 -1.65 22.22
CA SER A 520 -3.43 -2.38 23.06
C SER A 520 -2.72 -3.09 24.20
N ARG A 521 -1.57 -3.73 23.96
CA ARG A 521 -0.73 -4.30 25.02
C ARG A 521 -0.22 -3.24 25.99
N MET A 522 0.30 -2.13 25.49
CA MET A 522 0.87 -1.08 26.35
C MET A 522 -0.18 -0.44 27.27
N LEU A 523 -1.39 -0.26 26.74
CA LEU A 523 -2.53 0.37 27.41
C LEU A 523 -3.44 -0.64 28.14
N ASN A 524 -3.10 -1.93 28.15
CA ASN A 524 -3.93 -3.01 28.68
C ASN A 524 -5.38 -2.99 28.14
N ASN A 525 -5.54 -2.82 26.83
CA ASN A 525 -6.84 -2.70 26.17
C ASN A 525 -7.28 -4.02 25.51
N ASN A 526 -8.57 -4.34 25.62
CA ASN A 526 -9.18 -5.59 25.13
C ASN A 526 -9.12 -5.78 23.61
N TYR A 527 -8.83 -4.74 22.82
CA TYR A 527 -8.57 -4.92 21.39
C TYR A 527 -7.42 -5.90 21.13
N TYR A 528 -6.47 -6.04 22.06
CA TYR A 528 -5.36 -6.98 21.93
C TYR A 528 -5.82 -8.40 21.58
N ASP A 529 -6.84 -8.92 22.27
CA ASP A 529 -7.32 -10.30 22.06
C ASP A 529 -7.86 -10.52 20.65
N TYR A 530 -8.61 -9.56 20.11
CA TYR A 530 -9.14 -9.62 18.76
C TYR A 530 -8.02 -9.71 17.72
N PHE A 531 -7.03 -8.80 17.81
CA PHE A 531 -5.95 -8.76 16.83
C PHE A 531 -4.95 -9.90 16.98
N VAL A 532 -4.74 -10.42 18.20
CA VAL A 532 -3.92 -11.61 18.42
C VAL A 532 -4.56 -12.83 17.77
N ASN A 533 -5.88 -13.03 17.94
CA ASN A 533 -6.58 -14.13 17.29
C ASN A 533 -6.50 -14.00 15.76
N LEU A 534 -6.67 -12.78 15.22
CA LEU A 534 -6.54 -12.51 13.79
C LEU A 534 -5.19 -12.96 13.22
N ILE A 535 -4.07 -12.66 13.90
CA ILE A 535 -2.74 -13.08 13.43
C ILE A 535 -2.47 -14.57 13.67
N LYS A 536 -3.07 -15.18 14.71
CA LYS A 536 -2.96 -16.62 14.97
C LYS A 536 -3.64 -17.44 13.87
N ASP A 537 -4.83 -17.01 13.43
CA ASP A 537 -5.57 -17.66 12.33
C ASP A 537 -4.78 -17.63 11.01
N LYS A 538 -3.96 -16.60 10.81
CA LYS A 538 -3.11 -16.43 9.62
C LYS A 538 -1.65 -16.82 9.85
N LYS A 539 -1.30 -17.43 10.99
CA LYS A 539 0.08 -17.72 11.39
C LYS A 539 0.85 -18.47 10.30
N ALA A 540 0.26 -19.53 9.75
CA ALA A 540 0.94 -20.34 8.75
C ALA A 540 1.22 -19.59 7.44
N GLU A 541 0.29 -18.73 7.01
CA GLU A 541 0.45 -17.86 5.85
C GLU A 541 1.55 -16.81 6.10
N ILE A 542 1.45 -16.08 7.21
CA ILE A 542 2.38 -15.01 7.60
C ILE A 542 3.82 -15.51 7.68
N LEU A 543 4.03 -16.68 8.28
CA LEU A 543 5.37 -17.25 8.50
C LEU A 543 5.93 -18.00 7.29
N SER A 544 5.16 -18.12 6.20
CA SER A 544 5.60 -18.79 4.98
C SER A 544 6.45 -17.88 4.09
N ASP A 545 7.28 -18.47 3.23
CA ASP A 545 8.01 -17.72 2.19
C ASP A 545 7.07 -17.12 1.13
N GLY A 546 5.86 -17.67 1.01
CA GLY A 546 4.80 -17.24 0.09
C GLY A 546 3.93 -16.10 0.63
N PHE A 547 4.26 -15.52 1.79
CA PHE A 547 3.56 -14.36 2.32
C PHE A 547 3.72 -13.15 1.39
N GLU A 548 2.61 -12.71 0.80
CA GLU A 548 2.57 -11.56 -0.10
C GLU A 548 2.24 -10.29 0.68
N VAL A 549 3.00 -9.22 0.42
CA VAL A 549 2.73 -7.88 0.95
C VAL A 549 2.85 -6.88 -0.19
N SER A 550 1.78 -6.15 -0.45
CA SER A 550 1.72 -5.08 -1.45
C SER A 550 2.01 -3.73 -0.81
N ASP A 551 2.86 -2.93 -1.42
CA ASP A 551 3.15 -1.58 -0.94
C ASP A 551 2.35 -0.56 -1.76
N ASN A 552 1.27 -0.05 -1.17
CA ASN A 552 0.38 0.95 -1.78
C ASN A 552 0.60 2.36 -1.21
N ARG A 553 1.65 2.56 -0.40
CA ARG A 553 1.94 3.86 0.21
C ARG A 553 2.32 4.88 -0.85
N ASP A 554 1.78 6.08 -0.71
CA ASP A 554 2.06 7.19 -1.61
C ASP A 554 3.21 8.04 -1.07
N PHE A 555 4.38 7.86 -1.68
CA PHE A 555 5.59 8.64 -1.40
C PHE A 555 5.82 9.74 -2.44
N ASP A 556 4.91 9.91 -3.41
CA ASP A 556 5.14 10.71 -4.61
C ASP A 556 4.37 12.02 -4.57
N THR A 557 3.12 12.01 -4.08
CA THR A 557 2.22 13.16 -4.19
C THR A 557 2.79 14.44 -3.58
N ASP A 558 3.44 14.37 -2.41
CA ASP A 558 4.06 15.54 -1.76
C ASP A 558 5.16 16.21 -2.63
N TYR A 559 5.74 15.46 -3.57
CA TYR A 559 6.83 15.90 -4.45
C TYR A 559 6.34 16.27 -5.86
N LYS A 560 5.05 16.12 -6.17
CA LYS A 560 4.47 16.48 -7.48
C LYS A 560 4.25 17.99 -7.62
N LEU A 561 5.33 18.74 -7.41
CA LEU A 561 5.38 20.20 -7.52
C LEU A 561 5.82 20.66 -8.92
N GLY A 562 6.14 19.74 -9.84
CA GLY A 562 6.61 20.05 -11.18
C GLY A 562 8.10 20.40 -11.28
N PHE A 563 8.89 20.04 -10.26
CA PHE A 563 10.35 20.18 -10.23
C PHE A 563 11.02 18.81 -10.24
N ASP A 564 12.19 18.71 -10.87
CA ASP A 564 13.02 17.51 -10.76
C ASP A 564 13.91 17.62 -9.52
N PHE A 565 13.64 16.78 -8.53
CA PHE A 565 14.45 16.70 -7.34
C PHE A 565 15.45 15.55 -7.50
N GLU A 566 16.73 15.76 -7.18
CA GLU A 566 17.79 14.72 -7.16
C GLU A 566 17.61 13.68 -6.02
N GLY A 567 16.36 13.32 -5.70
CA GLY A 567 15.97 12.47 -4.60
C GLY A 567 14.91 13.11 -3.71
N LYS A 568 14.26 12.26 -2.90
CA LYS A 568 13.24 12.66 -1.92
C LYS A 568 13.88 12.89 -0.55
N VAL A 569 13.31 13.80 0.23
CA VAL A 569 13.62 13.93 1.66
C VAL A 569 13.01 12.73 2.37
N MET A 570 13.83 11.72 2.66
CA MET A 570 13.35 10.53 3.37
C MET A 570 13.51 10.72 4.87
N PHE A 571 12.42 11.09 5.55
CA PHE A 571 12.41 11.10 7.01
C PHE A 571 12.53 9.67 7.56
N ASN A 572 13.12 9.51 8.74
CA ASN A 572 13.33 8.18 9.34
C ASN A 572 12.02 7.38 9.50
N PHE A 573 10.90 8.05 9.78
CA PHE A 573 9.59 7.40 9.90
C PHE A 573 9.04 6.88 8.56
N GLU A 574 9.47 7.47 7.44
CA GLU A 574 9.11 7.07 6.08
C GLU A 574 9.99 5.96 5.51
N SER A 575 11.03 5.54 6.24
CA SER A 575 11.91 4.45 5.83
C SER A 575 11.12 3.26 5.30
N LYS A 576 11.45 2.84 4.07
CA LYS A 576 10.68 1.82 3.35
C LYS A 576 10.86 0.45 4.01
N LYS A 577 9.94 0.12 4.90
CA LYS A 577 9.77 -1.21 5.47
C LYS A 577 9.17 -2.16 4.45
N THR A 578 9.68 -3.39 4.41
CA THR A 578 9.30 -4.45 3.47
C THR A 578 8.49 -5.56 4.16
N LYS A 579 8.16 -6.62 3.44
CA LYS A 579 7.47 -7.80 3.99
C LYS A 579 8.23 -8.43 5.16
N GLU A 580 9.57 -8.44 5.13
CA GLU A 580 10.41 -9.02 6.17
C GLU A 580 10.23 -8.29 7.51
N TYR A 581 10.05 -6.97 7.48
CA TYR A 581 9.73 -6.18 8.67
C TYR A 581 8.40 -6.66 9.30
N VAL A 582 7.36 -6.79 8.46
CA VAL A 582 6.04 -7.24 8.89
C VAL A 582 6.10 -8.64 9.48
N GLN A 583 6.77 -9.58 8.80
CA GLN A 583 6.93 -10.96 9.26
C GLN A 583 7.66 -11.03 10.60
N LEU A 584 8.77 -10.32 10.75
CA LEU A 584 9.55 -10.34 11.99
C LEU A 584 8.75 -9.78 13.18
N HIS A 585 8.02 -8.68 12.95
CA HIS A 585 7.17 -8.10 13.98
C HIS A 585 5.95 -8.99 14.30
N TYR A 586 5.32 -9.64 13.33
CA TYR A 586 4.28 -10.63 13.62
C TYR A 586 4.82 -11.84 14.37
N LEU A 587 6.02 -12.34 14.03
CA LEU A 587 6.65 -13.42 14.77
C LEU A 587 6.90 -13.03 16.24
N LYS A 588 7.34 -11.80 16.48
CA LYS A 588 7.44 -11.24 17.85
C LYS A 588 6.09 -11.27 18.57
N GLU A 589 5.02 -10.78 17.94
CA GLU A 589 3.68 -10.77 18.55
C GLU A 589 3.14 -12.19 18.80
N LEU A 590 3.39 -13.13 17.89
CA LEU A 590 3.04 -14.54 18.06
C LEU A 590 3.79 -15.19 19.22
N LEU A 591 5.09 -14.91 19.38
CA LEU A 591 5.89 -15.39 20.50
C LEU A 591 5.41 -14.84 21.84
N ILE A 592 5.02 -13.56 21.90
CA ILE A 592 4.45 -12.94 23.11
C ILE A 592 3.14 -13.65 23.51
N ALA A 593 2.32 -14.05 22.54
CA ALA A 593 1.01 -14.64 22.79
C ALA A 593 1.00 -16.19 22.83
N GLU A 594 2.16 -16.86 22.70
CA GLU A 594 2.24 -18.31 22.65
C GLU A 594 2.41 -18.91 24.04
N ASN A 595 1.50 -19.82 24.38
CA ASN A 595 1.46 -20.48 25.69
C ASN A 595 1.92 -21.95 25.62
N GLN A 596 2.07 -22.50 24.40
CA GLN A 596 2.48 -23.88 24.19
C GLN A 596 3.99 -23.98 23.97
N ASP A 597 4.70 -24.61 24.91
CA ASP A 597 6.17 -24.73 24.93
C ASP A 597 6.75 -25.28 23.61
N VAL A 598 6.13 -26.33 23.04
CA VAL A 598 6.58 -26.94 21.77
C VAL A 598 6.53 -25.93 20.62
N GLU A 599 5.44 -25.18 20.52
CA GLU A 599 5.24 -24.22 19.43
C GLU A 599 6.09 -22.97 19.65
N ALA A 600 6.21 -22.49 20.88
CA ALA A 600 7.08 -21.38 21.22
C ALA A 600 8.55 -21.68 20.89
N LYS A 601 9.04 -22.89 21.17
CA LYS A 601 10.37 -23.36 20.76
C LYS A 601 10.54 -23.37 19.24
N ARG A 602 9.50 -23.73 18.48
CA ARG A 602 9.52 -23.68 17.00
C ARG A 602 9.63 -22.25 16.49
N LEU A 603 8.81 -21.34 17.03
CA LEU A 603 8.81 -19.92 16.69
C LEU A 603 10.13 -19.25 17.08
N LEU A 604 10.73 -19.63 18.21
CA LEU A 604 12.02 -19.09 18.66
C LEU A 604 13.16 -19.48 17.73
N LYS A 605 13.21 -20.75 17.27
CA LYS A 605 14.16 -21.19 16.24
C LYS A 605 14.00 -20.41 14.93
N LEU A 606 12.76 -20.06 14.57
CA LEU A 606 12.50 -19.24 13.40
C LEU A 606 13.01 -17.80 13.60
N LEU A 607 12.82 -17.24 14.80
CA LEU A 607 13.33 -15.92 15.17
C LEU A 607 14.87 -15.89 15.10
N ASP A 608 15.55 -16.90 15.66
CA ASP A 608 17.00 -17.10 15.53
C ASP A 608 17.44 -17.06 14.06
N LYS A 609 16.78 -17.87 13.22
CA LYS A 609 17.08 -17.95 11.78
C LYS A 609 16.91 -16.60 11.09
N TRP A 610 15.83 -15.87 11.38
CA TRP A 610 15.55 -14.57 10.75
C TRP A 610 16.46 -13.46 11.26
N MET A 611 16.81 -13.43 12.55
CA MET A 611 17.74 -12.46 13.12
C MET A 611 19.18 -12.65 12.61
N CYS A 612 19.57 -13.86 12.18
CA CYS A 612 20.84 -14.10 11.49
C CYS A 612 20.81 -13.77 9.99
N ASN A 613 19.65 -13.46 9.43
CA ASN A 613 19.49 -13.21 7.99
C ASN A 613 19.49 -11.69 7.69
N PRO A 614 20.45 -11.18 6.89
CA PRO A 614 20.52 -9.76 6.51
C PRO A 614 19.25 -9.21 5.85
N ARG A 615 18.43 -10.06 5.21
CA ARG A 615 17.15 -9.63 4.61
C ARG A 615 16.18 -9.06 5.65
N PHE A 616 16.19 -9.61 6.87
CA PHE A 616 15.34 -9.14 7.96
C PHE A 616 16.00 -7.99 8.72
N THR A 617 17.26 -8.14 9.10
CA THR A 617 17.94 -7.14 9.96
C THR A 617 18.18 -5.80 9.28
N LYS A 618 18.34 -5.76 7.95
CA LYS A 618 18.45 -4.50 7.18
C LYS A 618 17.17 -3.65 7.22
N THR A 619 16.02 -4.23 7.57
CA THR A 619 14.75 -3.49 7.67
C THR A 619 14.56 -2.77 9.00
N LEU A 620 15.46 -2.99 9.97
CA LEU A 620 15.39 -2.48 11.32
C LEU A 620 16.40 -1.36 11.54
N SER A 621 16.05 -0.39 12.38
CA SER A 621 17.02 0.58 12.90
C SER A 621 18.03 -0.08 13.85
N PRO A 622 19.18 0.58 14.15
CA PRO A 622 20.13 0.08 15.13
C PRO A 622 19.51 -0.15 16.53
N SER A 623 18.57 0.71 16.94
CA SER A 623 17.85 0.54 18.20
C SER A 623 16.88 -0.65 18.14
N GLU A 624 16.14 -0.83 17.05
CA GLU A 624 15.25 -1.99 16.87
C GLU A 624 16.03 -3.31 16.92
N ILE A 625 17.18 -3.41 16.24
CA ILE A 625 18.06 -4.59 16.31
C ILE A 625 18.45 -4.89 17.76
N TYR A 626 18.79 -3.86 18.53
CA TYR A 626 19.14 -4.02 19.93
C TYR A 626 17.96 -4.53 20.78
N PHE A 627 16.77 -3.96 20.60
CA PHE A 627 15.56 -4.44 21.27
C PHE A 627 15.21 -5.88 20.89
N PHE A 628 15.34 -6.26 19.61
CA PHE A 628 15.13 -7.64 19.19
C PHE A 628 16.13 -8.61 19.82
N LYS A 629 17.40 -8.22 20.03
CA LYS A 629 18.38 -9.03 20.76
C LYS A 629 17.99 -9.24 22.22
N LEU A 630 17.51 -8.19 22.91
CA LEU A 630 17.01 -8.30 24.27
C LEU A 630 15.78 -9.21 24.34
N LEU A 631 14.80 -8.98 23.46
CA LEU A 631 13.58 -9.79 23.36
C LEU A 631 13.90 -11.26 23.08
N HIS A 632 14.85 -11.53 22.20
CA HIS A 632 15.27 -12.90 21.88
C HIS A 632 15.79 -13.65 23.10
N VAL A 633 16.62 -13.01 23.93
CA VAL A 633 17.11 -13.59 25.19
C VAL A 633 15.97 -13.75 26.21
N ILE A 634 15.06 -12.78 26.30
CA ILE A 634 13.87 -12.87 27.16
C ILE A 634 12.98 -14.04 26.75
N PHE A 635 12.75 -14.24 25.45
CA PHE A 635 11.97 -15.38 24.94
C PHE A 635 12.68 -16.72 25.22
N LYS A 636 14.01 -16.79 25.15
CA LYS A 636 14.76 -17.99 25.54
C LYS A 636 14.54 -18.34 27.02
N LEU A 637 14.58 -17.34 27.89
CA LEU A 637 14.37 -17.53 29.33
C LEU A 637 12.93 -17.92 29.66
N SER A 638 11.93 -17.28 29.03
CA SER A 638 10.52 -17.59 29.29
C SER A 638 10.11 -19.01 28.86
N GLN A 639 10.89 -19.65 27.98
CA GLN A 639 10.63 -21.00 27.46
C GLN A 639 11.47 -22.09 28.17
N GLY A 640 12.10 -21.78 29.30
CA GLY A 640 12.90 -22.74 30.08
C GLY A 640 14.20 -23.14 29.37
N ALA A 641 15.14 -22.21 29.27
CA ALA A 641 16.51 -22.50 28.80
C ALA A 641 17.18 -23.57 29.70
N VAL A 642 18.07 -24.38 29.13
CA VAL A 642 18.90 -25.34 29.90
C VAL A 642 19.81 -24.56 30.85
N ASP A 643 20.11 -25.07 32.06
CA ASP A 643 20.84 -24.37 33.12
C ASP A 643 22.08 -23.56 32.63
N LYS A 644 22.93 -24.14 31.77
CA LYS A 644 24.11 -23.45 31.21
C LYS A 644 23.75 -22.29 30.28
N ASP A 645 22.69 -22.42 29.49
CA ASP A 645 22.19 -21.38 28.60
C ASP A 645 21.44 -20.30 29.40
N GLN A 646 20.78 -20.68 30.49
CA GLN A 646 20.11 -19.77 31.41
C GLN A 646 21.12 -18.81 32.05
N ASP A 647 22.24 -19.30 32.57
CA ASP A 647 23.31 -18.45 33.13
C ASP A 647 23.88 -17.48 32.09
N GLN A 648 24.10 -17.94 30.85
CA GLN A 648 24.58 -17.06 29.78
C GLN A 648 23.58 -15.98 29.42
N CYS A 649 22.29 -16.34 29.32
CA CYS A 649 21.20 -15.40 29.07
C CYS A 649 21.07 -14.38 30.20
N MET A 650 21.14 -14.83 31.46
CA MET A 650 21.08 -13.95 32.63
C MET A 650 22.28 -13.01 32.72
N ASN A 651 23.49 -13.51 32.42
CA ASN A 651 24.69 -12.69 32.34
C ASN A 651 24.61 -11.63 31.23
N PHE A 652 24.04 -12.00 30.08
CA PHE A 652 23.80 -11.06 28.98
C PHE A 652 22.82 -9.97 29.40
N LEU A 653 21.65 -10.32 29.97
CA LEU A 653 20.66 -9.34 30.41
C LEU A 653 21.17 -8.46 31.54
N THR A 654 21.90 -9.00 32.52
CA THR A 654 22.49 -8.20 33.61
C THR A 654 23.43 -7.11 33.08
N LYS A 655 24.15 -7.38 31.97
CA LYS A 655 25.06 -6.42 31.33
C LYS A 655 24.36 -5.45 30.38
N ASN A 656 23.26 -5.85 29.75
CA ASN A 656 22.66 -5.12 28.62
C ASN A 656 21.28 -4.52 28.93
N LEU A 657 20.53 -5.08 29.86
CA LEU A 657 19.20 -4.59 30.25
C LEU A 657 19.34 -3.44 31.27
N ASP A 658 19.96 -2.34 30.84
CA ASP A 658 20.07 -1.09 31.61
C ASP A 658 19.69 0.10 30.73
N PHE A 659 18.75 0.92 31.22
CA PHE A 659 18.28 2.09 30.46
C PHE A 659 19.40 3.11 30.20
N LYS A 660 20.46 3.14 31.03
CA LYS A 660 21.64 3.97 30.75
C LYS A 660 22.29 3.62 29.41
N ILE A 661 22.28 2.34 29.02
CA ILE A 661 22.82 1.90 27.72
C ILE A 661 21.95 2.43 26.59
N ILE A 662 20.62 2.38 26.72
CA ILE A 662 19.69 2.96 25.75
C ILE A 662 19.90 4.47 25.62
N SER A 663 20.04 5.15 26.76
CA SER A 663 20.27 6.58 26.84
C SER A 663 21.55 6.99 26.11
N LEU A 664 22.69 6.35 26.44
CA LEU A 664 24.00 6.70 25.88
C LEU A 664 24.15 6.31 24.41
N ASN A 665 23.66 5.13 24.02
CA ASN A 665 23.93 4.60 22.68
C ASN A 665 22.95 5.10 21.62
N PHE A 666 21.73 5.48 22.01
CA PHE A 666 20.66 5.83 21.06
C PHE A 666 20.05 7.22 21.32
N LEU A 667 19.54 7.48 22.53
CA LEU A 667 18.85 8.75 22.82
C LEU A 667 19.81 9.95 22.77
N ALA A 668 21.04 9.83 23.30
CA ALA A 668 22.03 10.91 23.26
C ALA A 668 22.50 11.27 21.84
N LYS A 669 22.28 10.38 20.87
CA LYS A 669 22.62 10.58 19.44
C LYS A 669 21.42 11.03 18.61
N THR A 670 20.27 11.23 19.24
CA THR A 670 19.00 11.56 18.60
C THR A 670 18.44 12.82 19.25
N SER A 671 17.84 13.73 18.50
CA SER A 671 17.19 14.88 19.12
C SER A 671 16.02 14.41 19.99
N PRO A 672 15.93 14.87 21.25
CA PRO A 672 14.78 14.58 22.13
C PRO A 672 13.43 14.95 21.53
N LEU A 673 13.38 16.00 20.71
CA LEU A 673 12.17 16.47 20.04
C LEU A 673 11.84 15.70 18.75
N SER A 674 12.72 14.80 18.30
CA SER A 674 12.48 13.99 17.10
C SER A 674 11.56 12.80 17.38
N SER A 675 10.82 12.38 16.37
CA SER A 675 9.91 11.25 16.49
C SER A 675 10.64 9.90 16.64
N ALA A 676 11.92 9.84 16.27
CA ALA A 676 12.80 8.71 16.55
C ALA A 676 13.09 8.52 18.05
N ALA A 677 13.24 9.61 18.81
CA ALA A 677 13.39 9.53 20.26
C ALA A 677 12.12 8.96 20.92
N ASN A 678 10.94 9.44 20.52
CA ASN A 678 9.66 8.88 20.96
C ASN A 678 9.52 7.39 20.65
N LYS A 679 9.96 6.94 19.47
CA LYS A 679 9.97 5.52 19.12
C LYS A 679 10.85 4.70 20.07
N ILE A 680 12.08 5.15 20.36
CA ILE A 680 12.99 4.47 21.29
C ILE A 680 12.38 4.38 22.70
N LEU A 681 11.75 5.44 23.19
CA LEU A 681 11.06 5.45 24.49
C LEU A 681 9.87 4.46 24.50
N THR A 682 9.12 4.44 23.40
CA THR A 682 7.97 3.53 23.23
C THR A 682 8.42 2.07 23.20
N ASP A 683 9.48 1.74 22.45
CA ASP A 683 10.07 0.39 22.39
C ASP A 683 10.65 -0.03 23.74
N SER A 684 11.22 0.91 24.50
CA SER A 684 11.70 0.67 25.87
C SER A 684 10.57 0.30 26.81
N LEU A 685 9.44 1.00 26.75
CA LEU A 685 8.27 0.66 27.57
C LEU A 685 7.62 -0.65 27.11
N GLU A 686 7.57 -0.90 25.80
CA GLU A 686 7.09 -2.17 25.25
C GLU A 686 7.90 -3.34 25.82
N LEU A 687 9.23 -3.24 25.86
CA LEU A 687 10.10 -4.25 26.45
C LEU A 687 9.73 -4.53 27.92
N VAL A 688 9.51 -3.48 28.72
CA VAL A 688 9.07 -3.62 30.12
C VAL A 688 7.74 -4.37 30.21
N LYS A 689 6.76 -4.02 29.38
CA LYS A 689 5.44 -4.67 29.37
C LYS A 689 5.54 -6.14 28.97
N VAL A 690 6.38 -6.47 27.99
CA VAL A 690 6.62 -7.86 27.56
C VAL A 690 7.31 -8.67 28.66
N MET A 691 8.34 -8.12 29.33
CA MET A 691 9.00 -8.80 30.45
C MET A 691 8.02 -9.10 31.58
N ASN A 692 7.22 -8.11 31.98
CA ASN A 692 6.22 -8.29 33.04
C ASN A 692 5.11 -9.29 32.67
N HIS A 693 4.89 -9.52 31.38
CA HIS A 693 3.93 -10.51 30.90
C HIS A 693 4.50 -11.93 30.88
N LEU A 694 5.76 -12.09 30.47
CA LEU A 694 6.36 -13.40 30.18
C LEU A 694 7.20 -13.99 31.32
N LEU A 695 7.67 -13.18 32.25
CA LEU A 695 8.64 -13.59 33.25
C LEU A 695 8.06 -13.46 34.66
N SER A 696 8.25 -14.49 35.46
CA SER A 696 7.90 -14.54 36.89
C SER A 696 9.12 -14.65 37.82
N ASP A 697 10.33 -14.64 37.26
CA ASP A 697 11.59 -14.75 38.00
C ASP A 697 11.91 -13.47 38.77
N ASP A 698 12.32 -13.60 40.04
CA ASP A 698 12.56 -12.47 40.94
C ASP A 698 13.71 -11.56 40.47
N LEU A 699 14.78 -12.14 39.93
CA LEU A 699 15.96 -11.39 39.47
C LEU A 699 15.66 -10.64 38.17
N LEU A 700 14.96 -11.26 37.21
CA LEU A 700 14.50 -10.59 36.00
C LEU A 700 13.47 -9.49 36.32
N THR A 701 12.60 -9.74 37.30
CA THR A 701 11.67 -8.73 37.80
C THR A 701 12.40 -7.53 38.38
N ALA A 702 13.49 -7.75 39.13
CA ALA A 702 14.33 -6.68 39.66
C ALA A 702 15.03 -5.88 38.55
N LEU A 703 15.60 -6.55 37.54
CA LEU A 703 16.21 -5.90 36.37
C LEU A 703 15.19 -5.08 35.58
N SER A 704 14.00 -5.64 35.32
CA SER A 704 12.88 -4.95 34.68
C SER A 704 12.48 -3.68 35.43
N LYS A 705 12.33 -3.78 36.77
CA LYS A 705 12.02 -2.62 37.63
C LYS A 705 13.11 -1.55 37.54
N LYS A 706 14.39 -1.92 37.61
CA LYS A 706 15.51 -0.97 37.48
C LYS A 706 15.53 -0.28 36.11
N PHE A 707 15.35 -1.05 35.03
CA PHE A 707 15.25 -0.50 33.68
C PHE A 707 14.08 0.48 33.56
N HIS A 708 12.91 0.10 34.09
CA HIS A 708 11.72 0.95 34.10
C HIS A 708 11.92 2.24 34.91
N GLN A 709 12.56 2.17 36.07
CA GLN A 709 12.90 3.35 36.88
C GLN A 709 13.81 4.33 36.11
N GLY A 710 14.82 3.81 35.40
CA GLY A 710 15.68 4.64 34.54
C GLY A 710 14.91 5.33 33.41
N LEU A 711 13.98 4.61 32.78
CA LEU A 711 13.07 5.18 31.78
C LEU A 711 12.19 6.29 32.38
N ILE A 712 11.58 6.06 33.54
CA ILE A 712 10.78 7.08 34.26
C ILE A 712 11.63 8.32 34.53
N GLN A 713 12.83 8.14 35.07
CA GLN A 713 13.73 9.24 35.43
C GLN A 713 14.05 10.11 34.22
N HIS A 714 14.26 9.51 33.04
CA HIS A 714 14.49 10.25 31.80
C HIS A 714 13.23 10.98 31.30
N VAL A 715 12.07 10.34 31.29
CA VAL A 715 10.82 10.95 30.78
C VAL A 715 10.36 12.13 31.65
N VAL A 716 10.63 12.10 32.96
CA VAL A 716 10.24 13.17 33.89
C VAL A 716 11.06 14.45 33.67
N THR A 717 12.26 14.39 33.08
CA THR A 717 13.05 15.61 32.80
C THR A 717 12.52 16.45 31.63
N ASN A 718 11.57 15.93 30.83
CA ASN A 718 11.00 16.60 29.65
C ASN A 718 12.07 17.13 28.67
N PRO A 719 13.04 16.30 28.23
CA PRO A 719 14.15 16.77 27.40
C PRO A 719 13.68 17.42 26.08
N GLU A 720 12.56 16.96 25.52
CA GLU A 720 11.91 17.53 24.34
C GLU A 720 11.46 18.97 24.55
N MET A 721 10.89 19.30 25.72
CA MET A 721 10.44 20.66 26.04
C MET A 721 11.61 21.60 26.29
N THR A 722 12.68 21.11 26.93
CA THR A 722 13.91 21.87 27.13
C THR A 722 14.53 22.24 25.78
N GLN A 723 14.69 21.26 24.89
CA GLN A 723 15.22 21.52 23.55
C GLN A 723 14.32 22.47 22.74
N PHE A 724 12.99 22.34 22.84
CA PHE A 724 12.07 23.25 22.15
C PHE A 724 12.25 24.70 22.62
N LYS A 725 12.44 24.95 23.92
CA LYS A 725 12.70 26.29 24.46
C LYS A 725 14.01 26.88 23.93
N ASP A 726 15.06 26.07 23.86
CA ASP A 726 16.36 26.50 23.31
C ASP A 726 16.24 26.86 21.82
N ILE A 727 15.51 26.03 21.04
CA ILE A 727 15.25 26.31 19.63
C ILE A 727 14.43 27.59 19.49
N LYS A 728 13.33 27.73 20.24
CA LYS A 728 12.46 28.92 20.27
C LYS A 728 13.26 30.20 20.48
N ALA A 729 14.22 30.20 21.41
CA ALA A 729 15.09 31.35 21.67
C ALA A 729 16.09 31.66 20.54
N SER A 730 16.37 30.71 19.65
CA SER A 730 17.37 30.83 18.58
C SER A 730 16.78 31.04 17.17
N LEU A 731 15.46 30.98 17.02
CA LEU A 731 14.77 31.16 15.73
C LEU A 731 14.85 32.62 15.28
N LYS A 732 15.10 32.82 13.99
CA LYS A 732 15.06 34.13 13.33
C LYS A 732 14.03 34.04 12.21
N LEU A 733 12.90 34.71 12.40
CA LEU A 733 11.72 34.68 11.52
C LEU A 733 11.26 36.11 11.24
N ASP A 734 12.21 36.99 10.89
CA ASP A 734 11.96 38.41 10.73
C ASP A 734 11.05 38.73 9.52
N ASP A 735 10.83 37.74 8.65
CA ASP A 735 9.95 37.76 7.48
C ASP A 735 8.46 37.53 7.80
N LEU A 736 8.10 37.22 9.04
CA LEU A 736 6.72 36.95 9.46
C LEU A 736 6.22 37.95 10.54
N PRO A 737 4.90 38.21 10.61
CA PRO A 737 4.33 39.05 11.67
C PRO A 737 4.57 38.45 13.07
N LYS A 738 5.08 39.26 14.01
CA LYS A 738 5.39 38.82 15.39
C LYS A 738 4.22 38.14 16.11
N SER A 739 2.99 38.60 15.88
CA SER A 739 1.78 38.00 16.46
C SER A 739 1.51 36.59 15.93
N SER A 740 1.68 36.38 14.62
CA SER A 740 1.53 35.06 13.98
C SER A 740 2.61 34.09 14.49
N ILE A 741 3.87 34.53 14.55
CA ILE A 741 4.97 33.73 15.10
C ILE A 741 4.67 33.29 16.54
N GLN A 742 4.24 34.21 17.40
CA GLN A 742 3.95 33.90 18.79
C GLN A 742 2.82 32.87 18.92
N SER A 743 1.73 33.04 18.16
CA SER A 743 0.60 32.11 18.17
C SER A 743 1.02 30.71 17.70
N GLN A 744 1.80 30.62 16.62
CA GLN A 744 2.27 29.33 16.10
C GLN A 744 3.26 28.64 17.06
N LEU A 745 4.12 29.40 17.74
CA LEU A 745 5.01 28.86 18.77
C LEU A 745 4.25 28.34 20.00
N GLU A 746 3.17 29.01 20.41
CA GLU A 746 2.30 28.55 21.50
C GLU A 746 1.58 27.25 21.11
N ARG A 747 1.01 27.19 19.90
CA ARG A 747 0.39 25.97 19.36
C ARG A 747 1.36 24.81 19.28
N LEU A 748 2.59 25.04 18.81
CA LEU A 748 3.66 24.04 18.80
C LEU A 748 3.98 23.55 20.21
N GLU A 749 4.11 24.45 21.18
CA GLU A 749 4.41 24.10 22.57
C GLU A 749 3.33 23.18 23.16
N ASP A 750 2.05 23.52 22.96
CA ASP A 750 0.92 22.73 23.43
C ASP A 750 0.77 21.40 22.67
N GLY A 751 1.01 21.42 21.36
CA GLY A 751 1.04 20.23 20.52
C GLY A 751 2.10 19.23 20.98
N ILE A 752 3.31 19.68 21.27
CA ILE A 752 4.42 18.86 21.79
C ILE A 752 4.06 18.30 23.17
N ARG A 753 3.52 19.11 24.08
CA ARG A 753 3.07 18.65 25.42
C ARG A 753 1.98 17.59 25.31
N ALA A 754 1.02 17.76 24.40
CA ALA A 754 -0.08 16.83 24.19
C ALA A 754 0.41 15.48 23.64
N SER A 755 1.41 15.52 22.77
CA SER A 755 2.06 14.37 22.09
C SER A 755 3.18 13.73 22.90
N LYS A 756 3.45 14.25 24.10
CA LYS A 756 4.50 13.75 24.97
C LYS A 756 4.25 12.28 25.27
N PHE A 757 5.31 11.46 25.19
CA PHE A 757 5.29 10.09 25.66
C PHE A 757 4.86 10.00 27.13
N LYS A 758 3.80 9.24 27.42
CA LYS A 758 3.25 9.07 28.77
C LYS A 758 3.52 7.66 29.27
N MET A 759 3.84 7.56 30.56
CA MET A 759 4.14 6.29 31.24
C MET A 759 2.89 5.55 31.75
N ARG A 760 1.71 6.19 31.69
CA ARG A 760 0.44 5.63 32.19
C ARG A 760 -0.27 4.82 31.12
#